data_AF-E3RN48-F1
#
_entry.id   AF-E3RN48-F1
#
_cell.length_a   1.000
_cell.length_b   1.000
_cell.length_c   1.000
_cell.angle_alpha   90.00
_cell.angle_beta   90.00
_cell.angle_gamma   90.00
#
_symmetry.space_group_name_H-M   'P 1'
#
loop_
_entity.id
_entity.type
_entity.pdbx_description
1 polymer ?
#
loop_
_entity_poly.entity_id
_entity_poly.type
_entity_poly.pdbx_seq_one_letter_code
_entity_poly.pdbx_strand_id
1 'polypeptide(L)'
;MGFDYALVHLKYTIPPAVLLTWLYRPFFTKLDVYKVGYLVFVAVVSTIPWDSYLIRTGIWSYPSHVIIGPKLYDIPLEEVFFFIIQTYNTSLLYLLLSRPTFQPVYLKTERGTAQRQWRYMRLAGQVFFLALIAWGWRCIRRGGLGTYTGLILVWAGPFLLMLWTLAYQFILALPLTNTALPIFLPTLYLWVVDTLALRRGTWVISTGTKYGLNLWDGLEIEEAVFFLATNVLIVFGQLAFDNALAVLYTFPHLFTDPSLLPSPVLLMRALLTPCSKYDDLRIKGLDEAVHRLKRKSRSFYLASATFPGPLRADLLLLYSFCRVADDLVDNASDADEARAWIAKMRNFLNNVYNDKLPQSAVHTQIYDDFPPSTQSAFLQLPATKLSPQPLEDLLHGFEMDLAFQQGPIISTAENLRVYSERVAGTVAQMCIQLIFYWYPSTLAIGEKNAIVAAGNSMGVALQYVNIARDIEVDAQIGRVYLPLNWLFEAGLSYDDVLKKPNQAQIQTLRKHLLNDAFSVYEKAKDSIERLPIEARGPIRVAVESYMEIGRILRNEQYQVKAGRATVPKSRRIVVAWRTLNLPDNYTDETTFLDHLQRNPRLQPYEFWSLMSDATVIVQHLASVIIFCCCFVAIIQNRVSPIAVVGWASICTVLAWLLWDHWMGQEFDIIANVPTSNTEESVPNAPQAYSLRTQQRIATAKSAVLIYAALLGLSPILKSLTRSTTSDSIWALSTWLLMMNVAFFDYTGGTGAQYE
;
A
#
# COMPACT_ATOMS: atom_id res chain seq x y z
N MET A 1 22.44 32.15 -19.02
CA MET A 1 22.23 30.69 -18.97
C MET A 1 20.72 30.49 -19.04
N GLY A 2 20.21 29.79 -20.06
CA GLY A 2 18.78 29.67 -20.36
C GLY A 2 17.99 28.75 -19.46
N PHE A 3 18.03 28.97 -18.14
CA PHE A 3 17.37 28.11 -17.17
C PHE A 3 16.16 28.76 -16.49
N ASP A 4 15.81 30.00 -16.83
CA ASP A 4 14.78 30.73 -16.09
C ASP A 4 13.41 30.05 -16.16
N TYR A 5 13.03 29.48 -17.32
CA TYR A 5 11.78 28.73 -17.40
C TYR A 5 11.85 27.41 -16.59
N ALA A 6 12.94 26.66 -16.72
CA ALA A 6 13.16 25.46 -15.90
C ALA A 6 13.14 25.76 -14.38
N LEU A 7 13.64 26.94 -13.96
CA LEU A 7 13.61 27.39 -12.58
C LEU A 7 12.18 27.71 -12.10
N VAL A 8 11.28 28.19 -12.98
CA VAL A 8 9.85 28.34 -12.65
C VAL A 8 9.28 26.97 -12.30
N HIS A 9 9.59 25.93 -13.09
CA HIS A 9 9.11 24.58 -12.79
C HIS A 9 9.63 24.05 -11.45
N LEU A 10 10.94 24.15 -11.24
CA LEU A 10 11.60 23.69 -10.02
C LEU A 10 11.05 24.36 -8.76
N LYS A 11 10.68 25.64 -8.85
CA LYS A 11 10.18 26.41 -7.71
C LYS A 11 8.68 26.26 -7.49
N TYR A 12 7.88 26.14 -8.55
CA TYR A 12 6.44 26.33 -8.46
C TYR A 12 5.60 25.15 -8.95
N THR A 13 6.04 24.35 -9.92
CA THR A 13 5.17 23.26 -10.44
C THR A 13 5.56 21.88 -9.93
N ILE A 14 6.86 21.63 -9.75
CA ILE A 14 7.39 20.37 -9.22
C ILE A 14 7.11 20.21 -7.72
N PRO A 15 7.27 21.23 -6.85
CA PRO A 15 7.02 21.03 -5.42
C PRO A 15 5.56 20.64 -5.09
N PRO A 16 4.53 21.27 -5.68
CA PRO A 16 3.16 20.78 -5.54
C PRO A 16 2.97 19.35 -6.06
N ALA A 17 3.64 18.98 -7.17
CA ALA A 17 3.54 17.62 -7.71
C ALA A 17 4.12 16.58 -6.75
N VAL A 18 5.29 16.87 -6.16
CA VAL A 18 5.92 16.01 -5.15
C VAL A 18 5.02 15.90 -3.92
N LEU A 19 4.49 17.03 -3.42
CA LEU A 19 3.62 17.06 -2.24
C LEU A 19 2.32 16.28 -2.48
N LEU A 20 1.63 16.55 -3.59
CA LEU A 20 0.38 15.87 -3.94
C LEU A 20 0.62 14.37 -4.19
N THR A 21 1.73 14.01 -4.83
CA THR A 21 2.12 12.60 -5.01
C THR A 21 2.34 11.93 -3.67
N TRP A 22 3.05 12.56 -2.75
CA TRP A 22 3.30 12.03 -1.41
C TRP A 22 2.00 11.87 -0.60
N LEU A 23 1.11 12.87 -0.64
CA LEU A 23 -0.19 12.82 0.02
C LEU A 23 -1.10 11.73 -0.55
N TYR A 24 -1.09 11.56 -1.88
CA TYR A 24 -1.96 10.62 -2.57
C TYR A 24 -1.36 9.21 -2.72
N ARG A 25 -0.04 9.05 -2.54
CA ARG A 25 0.72 7.78 -2.57
C ARG A 25 -0.04 6.57 -2.01
N PRO A 26 -0.59 6.60 -0.77
CA PRO A 26 -1.28 5.46 -0.18
C PRO A 26 -2.55 5.01 -0.93
N PHE A 27 -3.10 5.86 -1.79
CA PHE A 27 -4.33 5.61 -2.51
C PHE A 27 -4.11 5.31 -3.99
N PHE A 28 -2.86 5.31 -4.50
CA PHE A 28 -2.62 5.08 -5.92
C PHE A 28 -3.07 3.69 -6.34
N THR A 29 -3.97 3.63 -7.32
CA THR A 29 -4.31 2.40 -8.01
C THR A 29 -3.82 2.43 -9.45
N LYS A 30 -3.71 1.25 -10.09
CA LYS A 30 -3.40 1.14 -11.53
C LYS A 30 -4.40 1.93 -12.39
N LEU A 31 -5.67 1.99 -11.95
CA LEU A 31 -6.72 2.74 -12.63
C LEU A 31 -6.48 4.25 -12.56
N ASP A 32 -6.00 4.77 -11.43
CA ASP A 32 -5.67 6.19 -11.30
C ASP A 32 -4.48 6.56 -12.19
N VAL A 33 -3.44 5.72 -12.24
CA VAL A 33 -2.29 5.91 -13.14
C VAL A 33 -2.75 5.92 -14.60
N TYR A 34 -3.60 4.97 -14.99
CA TYR A 34 -4.19 4.94 -16.33
C TYR A 34 -4.99 6.21 -16.64
N LYS A 35 -5.83 6.66 -15.71
CA LYS A 35 -6.66 7.86 -15.87
C LYS A 35 -5.82 9.14 -16.00
N VAL A 36 -4.82 9.33 -15.14
CA VAL A 36 -3.92 10.50 -15.21
C VAL A 36 -3.07 10.45 -16.47
N GLY A 37 -2.50 9.29 -16.81
CA GLY A 37 -1.70 9.10 -18.03
C GLY A 37 -2.51 9.37 -19.30
N TYR A 38 -3.77 8.92 -19.35
CA TYR A 38 -4.68 9.20 -20.46
C TYR A 38 -4.96 10.70 -20.62
N LEU A 39 -5.22 11.42 -19.53
CA LEU A 39 -5.45 12.87 -19.60
C LEU A 39 -4.19 13.65 -19.98
N VAL A 40 -3.02 13.26 -19.48
CA VAL A 40 -1.73 13.84 -19.89
C VAL A 40 -1.52 13.64 -21.40
N PHE A 41 -1.78 12.43 -21.91
CA PHE A 41 -1.71 12.16 -23.34
C PHE A 41 -2.64 13.05 -24.16
N VAL A 42 -3.91 13.15 -23.76
CA VAL A 42 -4.90 14.02 -24.44
C VAL A 42 -4.47 15.48 -24.38
N ALA A 43 -4.02 15.97 -23.22
CA ALA A 43 -3.54 17.34 -23.06
C ALA A 43 -2.38 17.63 -24.02
N VAL A 44 -1.31 16.84 -23.98
CA VAL A 44 -0.12 17.04 -24.84
C VAL A 44 -0.49 16.98 -26.33
N VAL A 45 -1.21 15.95 -26.77
CA VAL A 45 -1.57 15.78 -28.19
C VAL A 45 -2.49 16.89 -28.69
N SER A 46 -3.42 17.36 -27.86
CA SER A 46 -4.37 18.42 -28.24
C SER A 46 -3.76 19.82 -28.20
N THR A 47 -2.77 20.07 -27.33
CA THR A 47 -2.16 21.40 -27.17
C THR A 47 -1.04 21.66 -28.18
N ILE A 48 -0.24 20.64 -28.56
CA ILE A 48 0.90 20.82 -29.48
C ILE A 48 0.51 21.58 -30.76
N PRO A 49 -0.53 21.18 -31.54
CA PRO A 49 -0.84 21.89 -32.79
C PRO A 49 -1.24 23.35 -32.58
N TRP A 50 -1.95 23.62 -31.48
CA TRP A 50 -2.43 24.96 -31.13
C TRP A 50 -1.27 25.85 -30.70
N ASP A 51 -0.39 25.34 -29.84
CA ASP A 51 0.73 26.10 -29.29
C ASP A 51 1.81 26.37 -30.35
N SER A 52 2.13 25.36 -31.17
CA SER A 52 2.97 25.55 -32.36
C SER A 52 2.44 26.66 -33.29
N TYR A 53 1.12 26.77 -33.45
CA TYR A 53 0.52 27.83 -34.26
C TYR A 53 0.72 29.21 -33.63
N LEU A 54 0.55 29.34 -32.30
CA LEU A 54 0.76 30.61 -31.59
C LEU A 54 2.21 31.09 -31.71
N ILE A 55 3.17 30.17 -31.63
CA ILE A 55 4.60 30.48 -31.77
C ILE A 55 4.92 30.90 -33.21
N ARG A 56 4.45 30.16 -34.21
CA ARG A 56 4.70 30.46 -35.63
C ARG A 56 4.06 31.76 -36.10
N THR A 57 2.95 32.16 -35.49
CA THR A 57 2.25 33.41 -35.81
C THR A 57 2.74 34.60 -34.99
N GLY A 58 3.75 34.40 -34.13
CA GLY A 58 4.34 35.46 -33.30
C GLY A 58 3.40 36.01 -32.23
N ILE A 59 2.33 35.27 -31.92
CA ILE A 59 1.42 35.60 -30.81
C ILE A 59 2.10 35.29 -29.48
N TRP A 60 2.80 34.15 -29.44
CA TRP A 60 3.61 33.70 -28.32
C TRP A 60 5.08 33.67 -28.71
N SER A 61 5.97 34.15 -27.83
CA SER A 61 7.41 34.03 -28.02
C SER A 61 8.16 33.73 -26.72
N TYR A 62 9.26 32.99 -26.86
CA TYR A 62 10.17 32.65 -25.78
C TYR A 62 11.57 33.20 -26.10
N PRO A 63 12.13 34.11 -25.28
CA PRO A 63 13.48 34.59 -25.49
C PRO A 63 14.48 33.41 -25.43
N SER A 64 15.44 33.37 -26.36
CA SER A 64 16.41 32.27 -26.44
C SER A 64 17.31 32.13 -25.22
N HIS A 65 17.42 33.18 -24.40
CA HIS A 65 18.24 33.21 -23.20
C HIS A 65 17.52 32.74 -21.92
N VAL A 66 16.22 32.39 -21.98
CA VAL A 66 15.45 31.86 -20.84
C VAL A 66 15.08 30.37 -20.96
N ILE A 67 15.24 29.79 -22.16
CA ILE A 67 14.98 28.36 -22.45
C ILE A 67 16.29 27.57 -22.61
N ILE A 68 16.25 26.27 -22.29
CA ILE A 68 17.39 25.34 -22.30
C ILE A 68 17.84 25.06 -23.74
N GLY A 69 16.93 25.13 -24.72
CA GLY A 69 17.25 25.08 -26.15
C GLY A 69 16.50 24.03 -26.98
N PRO A 70 16.25 22.79 -26.51
CA PRO A 70 15.53 21.80 -27.28
C PRO A 70 14.06 22.19 -27.48
N LYS A 71 13.54 21.95 -28.69
CA LYS A 71 12.15 22.25 -29.06
C LYS A 71 11.48 21.05 -29.72
N LEU A 72 10.18 20.90 -29.48
CA LEU A 72 9.29 19.94 -30.13
C LEU A 72 8.26 20.72 -30.94
N TYR A 73 8.30 20.65 -32.28
CA TYR A 73 7.43 21.43 -33.17
C TYR A 73 7.39 22.94 -32.82
N ASP A 74 8.57 23.56 -32.66
CA ASP A 74 8.77 24.97 -32.28
C ASP A 74 8.51 25.32 -30.79
N ILE A 75 7.93 24.40 -30.02
CA ILE A 75 7.60 24.57 -28.60
C ILE A 75 8.80 24.17 -27.73
N PRO A 76 9.26 25.00 -26.77
CA PRO A 76 10.29 24.60 -25.81
C PRO A 76 9.89 23.36 -25.00
N LEU A 77 10.85 22.48 -24.67
CA LEU A 77 10.53 21.28 -23.87
C LEU A 77 9.97 21.62 -22.49
N GLU A 78 10.32 22.78 -21.93
CA GLU A 78 9.79 23.29 -20.67
C GLU A 78 8.28 23.54 -20.77
N GLU A 79 7.79 24.07 -21.89
CA GLU A 79 6.36 24.27 -22.12
C GLU A 79 5.63 22.93 -22.31
N VAL A 80 6.22 21.98 -23.03
CA VAL A 80 5.67 20.62 -23.12
C VAL A 80 5.60 19.97 -21.73
N PHE A 81 6.62 20.18 -20.90
CA PHE A 81 6.61 19.75 -19.50
C PHE A 81 5.54 20.47 -18.69
N PHE A 82 5.27 21.75 -18.94
CA PHE A 82 4.17 22.49 -18.33
C PHE A 82 2.82 21.79 -18.53
N PHE A 83 2.51 21.38 -19.77
CA PHE A 83 1.26 20.66 -20.09
C PHE A 83 1.11 19.38 -19.26
N ILE A 84 2.22 18.64 -19.11
CA ILE A 84 2.27 17.39 -18.34
C ILE A 84 2.08 17.68 -16.84
N ILE A 85 2.89 18.57 -16.27
CA ILE A 85 2.93 18.80 -14.82
C ILE A 85 1.66 19.50 -14.32
N GLN A 86 1.06 20.40 -15.11
CA GLN A 86 -0.23 21.00 -14.79
C GLN A 86 -1.32 19.91 -14.75
N THR A 87 -1.42 19.11 -15.82
CA THR A 87 -2.42 18.05 -15.92
C THR A 87 -2.28 17.05 -14.78
N TYR A 88 -1.04 16.69 -14.43
CA TYR A 88 -0.72 15.82 -13.31
C TYR A 88 -1.15 16.43 -11.96
N ASN A 89 -0.75 17.66 -11.66
CA ASN A 89 -1.09 18.36 -10.41
C ASN A 89 -2.60 18.49 -10.21
N THR A 90 -3.31 19.01 -11.22
CA THR A 90 -4.76 19.19 -11.17
C THR A 90 -5.47 17.85 -11.04
N SER A 91 -4.98 16.81 -11.73
CA SER A 91 -5.52 15.44 -11.60
C SER A 91 -5.32 14.86 -10.20
N LEU A 92 -4.14 14.98 -9.61
CA LEU A 92 -3.90 14.48 -8.25
C LEU A 92 -4.72 15.22 -7.21
N LEU A 93 -4.86 16.54 -7.33
CA LEU A 93 -5.72 17.32 -6.45
C LEU A 93 -7.18 16.89 -6.58
N TYR A 94 -7.68 16.73 -7.81
CA TYR A 94 -9.02 16.19 -8.07
C TYR A 94 -9.23 14.83 -7.40
N LEU A 95 -8.27 13.92 -7.58
CA LEU A 95 -8.32 12.57 -7.03
C LEU A 95 -8.36 12.59 -5.50
N LEU A 96 -7.49 13.38 -4.87
CA LEU A 96 -7.44 13.54 -3.41
C LEU A 96 -8.78 14.06 -2.84
N LEU A 97 -9.33 15.11 -3.46
CA LEU A 97 -10.60 15.71 -3.05
C LEU A 97 -11.81 14.81 -3.32
N SER A 98 -11.71 13.94 -4.32
CA SER A 98 -12.82 13.05 -4.72
C SER A 98 -12.88 11.75 -3.93
N ARG A 99 -11.80 11.30 -3.28
CA ARG A 99 -11.76 10.00 -2.57
C ARG A 99 -12.90 9.76 -1.55
N PRO A 100 -13.26 10.73 -0.68
CA PRO A 100 -14.35 10.51 0.28
C PRO A 100 -15.70 10.24 -0.38
N THR A 101 -15.92 10.79 -1.58
CA THR A 101 -17.19 10.75 -2.31
C THR A 101 -17.40 9.37 -2.94
N PHE A 102 -18.51 8.71 -2.63
CA PHE A 102 -18.93 7.51 -3.34
C PHE A 102 -19.78 7.90 -4.55
N GLN A 103 -19.12 8.04 -5.69
CA GLN A 103 -19.69 8.58 -6.93
C GLN A 103 -21.00 7.93 -7.44
N PRO A 104 -21.20 6.60 -7.36
CA PRO A 104 -22.41 5.95 -7.90
C PRO A 104 -23.76 6.52 -7.43
N VAL A 105 -23.85 7.06 -6.20
CA VAL A 105 -25.12 7.61 -5.65
C VAL A 105 -25.52 8.94 -6.30
N TYR A 106 -24.61 9.56 -7.04
CA TYR A 106 -24.85 10.80 -7.77
C TYR A 106 -25.30 10.58 -9.21
N LEU A 107 -25.36 9.32 -9.68
CA LEU A 107 -26.06 8.99 -10.91
C LEU A 107 -27.55 9.31 -10.74
N LYS A 108 -28.17 9.86 -11.78
CA LYS A 108 -29.56 10.29 -11.78
C LYS A 108 -30.24 9.78 -13.03
N THR A 109 -31.49 9.35 -12.89
CA THR A 109 -32.31 8.88 -14.00
C THR A 109 -33.10 10.03 -14.61
N GLU A 110 -33.29 9.99 -15.92
CA GLU A 110 -34.07 11.00 -16.63
C GLU A 110 -35.51 10.50 -16.83
N ARG A 111 -36.34 10.58 -15.79
CA ARG A 111 -37.78 10.23 -15.84
C ARG A 111 -38.65 11.35 -15.24
N GLY A 112 -39.88 11.50 -15.75
CA GLY A 112 -40.88 12.42 -15.19
C GLY A 112 -40.54 13.92 -15.31
N THR A 113 -40.97 14.72 -14.33
CA THR A 113 -40.82 16.19 -14.32
C THR A 113 -39.36 16.65 -14.26
N ALA A 114 -38.48 15.87 -13.61
CA ALA A 114 -37.04 16.13 -13.54
C ALA A 114 -36.34 16.04 -14.91
N GLN A 115 -36.88 15.25 -15.85
CA GLN A 115 -36.32 15.12 -17.19
C GLN A 115 -36.28 16.47 -17.94
N ARG A 116 -37.31 17.30 -17.75
CA ARG A 116 -37.38 18.61 -18.39
C ARG A 116 -36.29 19.54 -17.86
N GLN A 117 -36.05 19.54 -16.55
CA GLN A 117 -34.99 20.33 -15.91
C GLN A 117 -33.61 19.91 -16.41
N TRP A 118 -33.30 18.61 -16.43
CA TRP A 118 -32.02 18.10 -16.90
C TRP A 118 -31.77 18.43 -18.38
N ARG A 119 -32.78 18.26 -19.24
CA ARG A 119 -32.70 18.67 -20.65
C ARG A 119 -32.41 20.17 -20.80
N TYR A 120 -33.05 21.04 -20.01
CA TYR A 120 -32.75 22.47 -20.04
C TYR A 120 -31.32 22.77 -19.60
N MET A 121 -30.82 22.15 -18.53
CA MET A 121 -29.44 22.34 -18.07
C MET A 121 -28.42 21.88 -19.13
N ARG A 122 -28.68 20.74 -19.77
CA ARG A 122 -27.87 20.24 -20.89
C ARG A 122 -27.83 21.26 -22.02
N LEU A 123 -28.99 21.68 -22.52
CA LEU A 123 -29.12 22.63 -23.62
C LEU A 123 -28.52 23.99 -23.27
N ALA A 124 -28.71 24.50 -22.06
CA ALA A 124 -28.16 25.77 -21.60
C ALA A 124 -26.63 25.77 -21.69
N GLY A 125 -25.96 24.72 -21.19
CA GLY A 125 -24.51 24.62 -21.30
C GLY A 125 -24.04 24.38 -22.74
N GLN A 126 -24.78 23.64 -23.56
CA GLN A 126 -24.47 23.49 -24.99
C GLN A 126 -24.52 24.82 -25.72
N VAL A 127 -25.59 25.60 -25.52
CA VAL A 127 -25.73 26.95 -26.10
C VAL A 127 -24.62 27.87 -25.60
N PHE A 128 -24.29 27.80 -24.31
CA PHE A 128 -23.19 28.57 -23.74
C PHE A 128 -21.84 28.27 -24.41
N PHE A 129 -21.45 27.01 -24.53
CA PHE A 129 -20.17 26.65 -25.17
C PHE A 129 -20.17 26.92 -26.68
N LEU A 130 -21.30 26.71 -27.37
CA LEU A 130 -21.44 27.09 -28.78
C LEU A 130 -21.30 28.61 -28.99
N ALA A 131 -21.86 29.41 -28.08
CA ALA A 131 -21.71 30.86 -28.11
C ALA A 131 -20.26 31.28 -27.88
N LEU A 132 -19.53 30.64 -26.95
CA LEU A 132 -18.10 30.88 -26.74
C LEU A 132 -17.26 30.54 -27.97
N ILE A 133 -17.53 29.40 -28.64
CA ILE A 133 -16.84 29.01 -29.87
C ILE A 133 -17.12 30.03 -30.98
N ALA A 134 -18.39 30.40 -31.18
CA ALA A 134 -18.79 31.38 -32.19
C ALA A 134 -18.16 32.76 -31.93
N TRP A 135 -18.09 33.16 -30.66
CA TRP A 135 -17.41 34.38 -30.23
C TRP A 135 -15.91 34.31 -30.53
N GLY A 136 -15.25 33.21 -30.16
CA GLY A 136 -13.82 33.02 -30.41
C GLY A 136 -13.49 33.07 -31.90
N TRP A 137 -14.32 32.42 -32.74
CA TRP A 137 -14.20 32.49 -34.19
C TRP A 137 -14.37 33.90 -34.75
N ARG A 138 -15.29 34.69 -34.20
CA ARG A 138 -15.47 36.11 -34.55
C ARG A 138 -14.24 36.94 -34.20
N CYS A 139 -13.61 36.69 -33.05
CA CYS A 139 -12.37 37.37 -32.67
C CYS A 139 -11.22 37.04 -33.62
N ILE A 140 -11.03 35.75 -33.97
CA ILE A 140 -10.01 35.33 -34.93
C ILE A 140 -10.24 35.97 -36.31
N ARG A 141 -11.48 35.98 -36.81
CA ARG A 141 -11.81 36.55 -38.12
C ARG A 141 -11.57 38.06 -38.23
N ARG A 142 -11.74 38.80 -37.13
CA ARG A 142 -11.52 40.26 -37.14
C ARG A 142 -10.06 40.60 -37.36
N GLY A 143 -9.13 39.77 -36.87
CA GLY A 143 -7.70 40.03 -36.88
C GLY A 143 -7.33 41.19 -35.95
N GLY A 144 -6.29 41.00 -35.12
CA GLY A 144 -5.86 42.01 -34.15
C GLY A 144 -6.40 41.75 -32.74
N LEU A 145 -6.98 42.77 -32.09
CA LEU A 145 -7.33 42.74 -30.66
C LEU A 145 -8.35 41.62 -30.31
N GLY A 146 -7.98 40.76 -29.36
CA GLY A 146 -8.80 39.61 -28.92
C GLY A 146 -8.57 38.33 -29.73
N THR A 147 -7.67 38.32 -30.71
CA THR A 147 -7.30 37.12 -31.48
C THR A 147 -6.80 36.01 -30.55
N TYR A 148 -5.99 36.35 -29.54
CA TYR A 148 -5.46 35.37 -28.59
C TYR A 148 -6.56 34.70 -27.76
N THR A 149 -7.48 35.48 -27.19
CA THR A 149 -8.69 34.96 -26.52
C THR A 149 -9.51 34.08 -27.46
N GLY A 150 -9.66 34.49 -28.72
CA GLY A 150 -10.38 33.72 -29.71
C GLY A 150 -9.77 32.35 -29.97
N LEU A 151 -8.44 32.27 -30.05
CA LEU A 151 -7.71 31.02 -30.22
C LEU A 151 -7.85 30.09 -29.01
N ILE A 152 -7.86 30.61 -27.78
CA ILE A 152 -8.14 29.82 -26.56
C ILE A 152 -9.54 29.21 -26.65
N LEU A 153 -10.55 30.02 -26.97
CA LEU A 153 -11.96 29.59 -26.98
C LEU A 153 -12.27 28.58 -28.09
N VAL A 154 -11.70 28.75 -29.28
CA VAL A 154 -11.90 27.81 -30.40
C VAL A 154 -11.18 26.48 -30.18
N TRP A 155 -10.07 26.48 -29.45
CA TRP A 155 -9.37 25.26 -29.06
C TRP A 155 -10.08 24.51 -27.92
N ALA A 156 -10.34 25.18 -26.79
CA ALA A 156 -10.93 24.53 -25.62
C ALA A 156 -12.44 24.25 -25.77
N GLY A 157 -13.16 25.13 -26.47
CA GLY A 157 -14.62 25.11 -26.58
C GLY A 157 -15.20 23.78 -27.10
N PRO A 158 -14.69 23.18 -28.20
CA PRO A 158 -15.20 21.91 -28.70
C PRO A 158 -15.08 20.76 -27.69
N PHE A 159 -13.96 20.67 -26.96
CA PHE A 159 -13.78 19.68 -25.91
C PHE A 159 -14.74 19.92 -24.73
N LEU A 160 -14.88 21.16 -24.28
CA LEU A 160 -15.82 21.51 -23.21
C LEU A 160 -17.27 21.23 -23.59
N LEU A 161 -17.67 21.55 -24.82
CA LEU A 161 -18.98 21.24 -25.36
C LEU A 161 -19.25 19.73 -25.36
N MET A 162 -18.28 18.94 -25.81
CA MET A 162 -18.37 17.47 -25.81
C MET A 162 -18.47 16.91 -24.39
N LEU A 163 -17.55 17.29 -23.50
CA LEU A 163 -17.51 16.82 -22.11
C LEU A 163 -18.78 17.21 -21.35
N TRP A 164 -19.26 18.44 -21.53
CA TRP A 164 -20.54 18.86 -20.97
C TRP A 164 -21.69 18.01 -21.52
N THR A 165 -21.77 17.85 -22.84
CA THR A 165 -22.85 17.08 -23.47
C THR A 165 -22.92 15.64 -22.95
N LEU A 166 -21.78 15.02 -22.66
CA LEU A 166 -21.68 13.64 -22.18
C LEU A 166 -21.85 13.49 -20.66
N ALA A 167 -21.45 14.49 -19.87
CA ALA A 167 -21.34 14.34 -18.42
C ALA A 167 -22.05 15.43 -17.59
N TYR A 168 -22.82 16.34 -18.19
CA TYR A 168 -23.45 17.48 -17.50
C TYR A 168 -24.19 17.09 -16.21
N GLN A 169 -24.96 16.00 -16.22
CA GLN A 169 -25.76 15.57 -15.08
C GLN A 169 -24.87 15.17 -13.90
N PHE A 170 -23.77 14.47 -14.20
CA PHE A 170 -22.79 14.04 -13.20
C PHE A 170 -21.97 15.22 -12.66
N ILE A 171 -21.56 16.14 -13.55
CA ILE A 171 -20.87 17.38 -13.19
C ILE A 171 -21.74 18.24 -12.25
N LEU A 172 -23.04 18.35 -12.52
CA LEU A 172 -23.95 19.16 -11.71
C LEU A 172 -24.42 18.47 -10.43
N ALA A 173 -24.48 17.13 -10.40
CA ALA A 173 -24.93 16.37 -9.24
C ALA A 173 -23.86 16.26 -8.15
N LEU A 174 -22.58 16.23 -8.53
CA LEU A 174 -21.48 16.04 -7.59
C LEU A 174 -21.23 17.27 -6.68
N PRO A 175 -20.71 17.05 -5.47
CA PRO A 175 -20.35 18.15 -4.56
C PRO A 175 -19.29 19.07 -5.15
N LEU A 176 -19.30 20.35 -4.74
CA LEU A 176 -18.32 21.36 -5.17
C LEU A 176 -16.87 20.99 -4.85
N THR A 177 -16.64 20.11 -3.88
CA THR A 177 -15.32 19.55 -3.56
C THR A 177 -14.75 18.72 -4.70
N ASN A 178 -15.60 18.13 -5.55
CA ASN A 178 -15.20 17.31 -6.69
C ASN A 178 -15.17 18.11 -8.00
N THR A 179 -15.80 19.28 -8.05
CA THR A 179 -15.99 20.04 -9.28
C THR A 179 -15.30 21.40 -9.21
N ALA A 180 -15.86 22.34 -8.46
CA ALA A 180 -15.34 23.71 -8.37
C ALA A 180 -13.96 23.79 -7.71
N LEU A 181 -13.75 23.12 -6.57
CA LEU A 181 -12.51 23.23 -5.80
C LEU A 181 -11.25 22.77 -6.57
N PRO A 182 -11.24 21.60 -7.26
CA PRO A 182 -10.09 21.20 -8.07
C PRO A 182 -9.92 22.03 -9.35
N ILE A 183 -10.88 22.89 -9.72
CA ILE A 183 -10.72 23.89 -10.79
C ILE A 183 -10.09 25.15 -10.23
N PHE A 184 -10.70 25.73 -9.19
CA PHE A 184 -10.33 27.06 -8.69
C PHE A 184 -8.98 27.08 -7.98
N LEU A 185 -8.66 26.07 -7.15
CA LEU A 185 -7.38 26.06 -6.42
C LEU A 185 -6.16 26.08 -7.35
N PRO A 186 -6.01 25.17 -8.34
CA PRO A 186 -4.87 25.22 -9.25
C PRO A 186 -4.93 26.42 -10.18
N THR A 187 -6.13 26.90 -10.55
CA THR A 187 -6.27 28.12 -11.38
C THR A 187 -5.71 29.34 -10.64
N LEU A 188 -6.15 29.59 -9.41
CA LEU A 188 -5.66 30.70 -8.58
C LEU A 188 -4.15 30.58 -8.32
N TYR A 189 -3.67 29.35 -8.09
CA TYR A 189 -2.25 29.10 -7.93
C TYR A 189 -1.45 29.47 -9.18
N LEU A 190 -1.88 29.01 -10.35
CA LEU A 190 -1.21 29.29 -11.62
C LEU A 190 -1.28 30.76 -12.01
N TRP A 191 -2.37 31.47 -11.69
CA TRP A 191 -2.45 32.93 -11.85
C TRP A 191 -1.33 33.66 -11.10
N VAL A 192 -1.03 33.23 -9.87
CA VAL A 192 0.08 33.78 -9.08
C VAL A 192 1.43 33.43 -9.70
N VAL A 193 1.62 32.17 -10.12
CA VAL A 193 2.87 31.71 -10.73
C VAL A 193 3.16 32.45 -12.04
N ASP A 194 2.14 32.61 -12.88
CA ASP A 194 2.23 33.32 -14.16
C ASP A 194 2.57 34.80 -13.96
N THR A 195 1.90 35.47 -13.02
CA THR A 195 2.24 36.87 -12.64
C THR A 195 3.72 37.01 -12.29
N LEU A 196 4.28 36.02 -11.57
CA LEU A 196 5.70 36.02 -11.19
C LEU A 196 6.64 35.73 -12.36
N ALA A 197 6.22 34.90 -13.32
CA ALA A 197 7.00 34.55 -14.50
C ALA A 197 7.00 35.68 -15.55
N LEU A 198 5.85 36.30 -15.81
CA LEU A 198 5.73 37.47 -16.70
C LEU A 198 6.56 38.65 -16.20
N ARG A 199 6.56 38.93 -14.89
CA ARG A 199 7.42 39.96 -14.29
C ARG A 199 8.91 39.70 -14.47
N ARG A 200 9.31 38.46 -14.73
CA ARG A 200 10.71 38.05 -14.99
C ARG A 200 11.03 37.95 -16.49
N GLY A 201 10.06 38.16 -17.37
CA GLY A 201 10.25 38.07 -18.81
C GLY A 201 10.46 36.64 -19.33
N THR A 202 9.94 35.63 -18.63
CA THR A 202 10.12 34.21 -19.02
C THR A 202 9.46 33.87 -20.36
N TRP A 203 8.36 34.55 -20.70
CA TRP A 203 7.74 34.55 -22.03
C TRP A 203 7.08 35.90 -22.30
N VAL A 204 6.79 36.17 -23.57
CA VAL A 204 6.19 37.45 -24.01
C VAL A 204 5.05 37.17 -24.99
N ILE A 205 3.90 37.80 -24.70
CA ILE A 205 2.69 37.77 -25.52
C ILE A 205 2.56 39.08 -26.29
N SER A 206 2.36 38.99 -27.61
CA SER A 206 2.27 40.14 -28.51
C SER A 206 1.12 41.10 -28.16
N THR A 207 1.44 42.39 -28.01
CA THR A 207 0.51 43.45 -27.59
C THR A 207 -0.61 43.75 -28.59
N GLY A 208 -0.45 43.37 -29.87
CA GLY A 208 -1.46 43.61 -30.90
C GLY A 208 -2.63 42.61 -30.92
N THR A 209 -2.55 41.51 -30.15
CA THR A 209 -3.53 40.41 -30.22
C THR A 209 -4.37 40.21 -28.96
N LYS A 210 -4.03 40.94 -27.89
CA LYS A 210 -4.69 40.93 -26.58
C LYS A 210 -5.49 42.21 -26.33
N TYR A 211 -6.44 42.16 -25.42
CA TYR A 211 -7.26 43.30 -24.97
C TYR A 211 -6.46 44.32 -24.16
N GLY A 212 -5.34 43.91 -23.56
CA GLY A 212 -4.54 44.77 -22.67
C GLY A 212 -5.20 45.04 -21.31
N LEU A 213 -6.18 44.22 -20.95
CA LEU A 213 -6.84 44.27 -19.64
C LEU A 213 -6.15 43.31 -18.67
N ASN A 214 -5.85 43.80 -17.48
CA ASN A 214 -5.25 43.01 -16.42
C ASN A 214 -6.30 42.71 -15.34
N LEU A 215 -6.38 41.44 -14.91
CA LEU A 215 -7.22 41.06 -13.77
C LEU A 215 -6.67 41.65 -12.47
N TRP A 216 -5.35 41.65 -12.34
CA TRP A 216 -4.58 42.42 -11.37
C TRP A 216 -3.20 42.75 -11.95
N ASP A 217 -2.42 43.57 -11.25
CA ASP A 217 -1.11 44.01 -11.72
C ASP A 217 -0.17 42.84 -12.12
N GLY A 218 0.08 42.69 -13.42
CA GLY A 218 0.93 41.65 -14.01
C GLY A 218 0.23 40.35 -14.42
N LEU A 219 -1.11 40.26 -14.34
CA LEU A 219 -1.88 39.12 -14.86
C LEU A 219 -2.90 39.58 -15.90
N GLU A 220 -2.67 39.19 -17.15
CA GLU A 220 -3.54 39.52 -18.28
C GLU A 220 -4.82 38.67 -18.25
N ILE A 221 -5.94 39.24 -18.70
CA ILE A 221 -7.23 38.54 -18.65
C ILE A 221 -7.23 37.27 -19.51
N GLU A 222 -6.48 37.26 -20.61
CA GLU A 222 -6.33 36.10 -21.48
C GLU A 222 -5.63 34.95 -20.80
N GLU A 223 -4.55 35.22 -20.07
CA GLU A 223 -3.85 34.20 -19.26
C GLU A 223 -4.74 33.70 -18.13
N ALA A 224 -5.49 34.59 -17.49
CA ALA A 224 -6.45 34.19 -16.48
C ALA A 224 -7.51 33.21 -17.04
N VAL A 225 -8.02 33.51 -18.24
CA VAL A 225 -8.97 32.66 -18.98
C VAL A 225 -8.31 31.35 -19.43
N PHE A 226 -7.06 31.37 -19.88
CA PHE A 226 -6.31 30.19 -20.31
C PHE A 226 -6.14 29.18 -19.16
N PHE A 227 -5.64 29.61 -17.99
CA PHE A 227 -5.47 28.73 -16.84
C PHE A 227 -6.81 28.22 -16.28
N LEU A 228 -7.86 29.04 -16.33
CA LEU A 228 -9.19 28.59 -15.96
C LEU A 228 -9.69 27.52 -16.94
N ALA A 229 -9.63 27.78 -18.25
CA ALA A 229 -10.12 26.88 -19.28
C ALA A 229 -9.39 25.52 -19.26
N THR A 230 -8.05 25.54 -19.11
CA THR A 230 -7.24 24.31 -19.02
C THR A 230 -7.58 23.49 -17.77
N ASN A 231 -7.74 24.10 -16.60
CA ASN A 231 -8.16 23.37 -15.40
C ASN A 231 -9.61 22.87 -15.48
N VAL A 232 -10.53 23.61 -16.11
CA VAL A 232 -11.90 23.12 -16.39
C VAL A 232 -11.84 21.91 -17.32
N LEU A 233 -11.03 21.93 -18.38
CA LEU A 233 -10.84 20.79 -19.29
C LEU A 233 -10.34 19.54 -18.55
N ILE A 234 -9.31 19.69 -17.71
CA ILE A 234 -8.74 18.57 -16.94
C ILE A 234 -9.79 17.99 -16.00
N VAL A 235 -10.48 18.84 -15.22
CA VAL A 235 -11.47 18.38 -14.24
C VAL A 235 -12.72 17.81 -14.91
N PHE A 236 -13.20 18.40 -16.02
CA PHE A 236 -14.33 17.82 -16.77
C PHE A 236 -13.94 16.50 -17.44
N GLY A 237 -12.69 16.36 -17.90
CA GLY A 237 -12.15 15.10 -18.39
C GLY A 237 -12.14 14.03 -17.29
N GLN A 238 -11.66 14.36 -16.10
CA GLN A 238 -11.71 13.49 -14.91
C GLN A 238 -13.16 13.08 -14.57
N LEU A 239 -14.09 14.05 -14.53
CA LEU A 239 -15.50 13.81 -14.22
C LEU A 239 -16.19 12.94 -15.27
N ALA A 240 -15.88 13.11 -16.56
CA ALA A 240 -16.39 12.25 -17.61
C ALA A 240 -15.85 10.82 -17.46
N PHE A 241 -14.57 10.66 -17.13
CA PHE A 241 -13.99 9.35 -16.86
C PHE A 241 -14.67 8.67 -15.67
N ASP A 242 -14.85 9.39 -14.56
CA ASP A 242 -15.49 8.86 -13.35
C ASP A 242 -16.99 8.59 -13.55
N ASN A 243 -17.68 9.38 -14.39
CA ASN A 243 -19.05 9.08 -14.82
C ASN A 243 -19.10 7.74 -15.58
N ALA A 244 -18.18 7.54 -16.53
CA ALA A 244 -18.07 6.29 -17.27
C ALA A 244 -17.90 5.09 -16.34
N LEU A 245 -16.96 5.19 -15.38
CA LEU A 245 -16.69 4.14 -14.41
C LEU A 245 -17.87 3.90 -13.47
N ALA A 246 -18.53 4.97 -13.00
CA ALA A 246 -19.71 4.87 -12.15
C ALA A 246 -20.83 4.10 -12.88
N VAL A 247 -21.11 4.43 -14.14
CA VAL A 247 -22.10 3.72 -14.95
C VAL A 247 -21.68 2.26 -15.18
N LEU A 248 -20.42 2.04 -15.56
CA LEU A 248 -19.87 0.72 -15.87
C LEU A 248 -19.99 -0.26 -14.69
N TYR A 249 -19.65 0.20 -13.48
CA TYR A 249 -19.58 -0.65 -12.29
C TYR A 249 -20.89 -0.74 -11.49
N THR A 250 -21.84 0.18 -11.72
CA THR A 250 -23.09 0.21 -10.95
C THR A 250 -24.15 -0.75 -11.52
N PHE A 251 -24.18 -0.93 -12.84
CA PHE A 251 -25.28 -1.59 -13.55
C PHE A 251 -24.85 -2.94 -14.18
N PRO A 252 -24.89 -4.05 -13.41
CA PRO A 252 -24.48 -5.36 -13.91
C PRO A 252 -25.33 -5.86 -15.10
N HIS A 253 -26.59 -5.42 -15.20
CA HIS A 253 -27.48 -5.77 -16.33
C HIS A 253 -27.08 -5.09 -17.64
N LEU A 254 -26.36 -3.98 -17.58
CA LEU A 254 -25.83 -3.28 -18.76
C LEU A 254 -24.40 -3.70 -19.08
N PHE A 255 -23.63 -4.02 -18.04
CA PHE A 255 -22.22 -4.37 -18.11
C PHE A 255 -21.93 -5.55 -17.19
N THR A 256 -21.88 -6.75 -17.76
CA THR A 256 -21.54 -7.99 -17.05
C THR A 256 -20.03 -8.08 -16.83
N ASP A 257 -19.60 -8.32 -15.59
CA ASP A 257 -18.21 -8.51 -15.15
C ASP A 257 -17.19 -7.59 -15.84
N PRO A 258 -17.31 -6.26 -15.66
CA PRO A 258 -16.43 -5.30 -16.30
C PRO A 258 -14.99 -5.43 -15.81
N SER A 259 -14.03 -5.31 -16.74
CA SER A 259 -12.60 -5.20 -16.41
C SER A 259 -12.35 -4.02 -15.48
N LEU A 260 -11.51 -4.22 -14.47
CA LEU A 260 -11.04 -3.17 -13.55
C LEU A 260 -10.19 -2.09 -14.25
N LEU A 261 -9.61 -2.42 -15.41
CA LEU A 261 -8.93 -1.51 -16.32
C LEU A 261 -9.69 -1.51 -17.66
N PRO A 262 -10.79 -0.76 -17.77
CA PRO A 262 -11.63 -0.78 -18.95
C PRO A 262 -10.95 -0.11 -20.15
N SER A 263 -11.19 -0.64 -21.34
CA SER A 263 -10.70 -0.04 -22.58
C SER A 263 -11.39 1.31 -22.85
N PRO A 264 -10.75 2.23 -23.61
CA PRO A 264 -11.39 3.49 -23.99
C PRO A 264 -12.75 3.31 -24.68
N VAL A 265 -12.91 2.25 -25.48
CA VAL A 265 -14.18 1.92 -26.15
C VAL A 265 -15.27 1.57 -25.14
N LEU A 266 -14.92 0.79 -24.11
CA LEU A 266 -15.88 0.42 -23.06
C LEU A 266 -16.28 1.64 -22.21
N LEU A 267 -15.33 2.51 -21.89
CA LEU A 267 -15.61 3.78 -21.21
C LEU A 267 -16.53 4.69 -22.03
N MET A 268 -16.30 4.80 -23.34
CA MET A 268 -17.17 5.56 -24.24
C MET A 268 -18.56 4.95 -24.33
N ARG A 269 -18.68 3.62 -24.40
CA ARG A 269 -19.98 2.93 -24.37
C ARG A 269 -20.74 3.22 -23.07
N ALA A 270 -20.05 3.24 -21.93
CA ALA A 270 -20.64 3.60 -20.65
C ALA A 270 -21.12 5.06 -20.64
N LEU A 271 -20.29 6.01 -21.09
CA LEU A 271 -20.67 7.43 -21.18
C LEU A 271 -21.87 7.71 -22.11
N LEU A 272 -21.99 6.95 -23.20
CA LEU A 272 -23.08 7.09 -24.17
C LEU A 272 -24.35 6.33 -23.76
N THR A 273 -24.34 5.64 -22.61
CA THR A 273 -25.51 4.92 -22.13
C THR A 273 -26.61 5.90 -21.70
N PRO A 274 -27.82 5.83 -22.29
CA PRO A 274 -28.89 6.74 -21.91
C PRO A 274 -29.30 6.58 -20.44
N CYS A 275 -29.43 7.69 -19.72
CA CYS A 275 -29.85 7.70 -18.30
C CYS A 275 -31.25 7.10 -18.07
N SER A 276 -32.05 6.90 -19.12
CA SER A 276 -33.34 6.17 -19.04
C SER A 276 -33.18 4.67 -18.79
N LYS A 277 -32.00 4.10 -19.11
CA LYS A 277 -31.65 2.68 -18.89
C LYS A 277 -31.09 2.39 -17.50
N TYR A 278 -30.78 3.42 -16.73
CA TYR A 278 -30.29 3.28 -15.36
C TYR A 278 -31.38 2.66 -14.49
N ASP A 279 -30.96 1.77 -13.59
CA ASP A 279 -31.84 1.17 -12.61
C ASP A 279 -31.96 2.08 -11.37
N ASP A 280 -33.15 2.68 -11.21
CA ASP A 280 -33.51 3.53 -10.07
C ASP A 280 -33.35 2.79 -8.72
N LEU A 281 -33.68 1.50 -8.68
CA LEU A 281 -33.62 0.71 -7.46
C LEU A 281 -32.18 0.45 -7.03
N ARG A 282 -31.28 0.21 -7.99
CA ARG A 282 -29.84 0.04 -7.74
C ARG A 282 -29.22 1.31 -7.16
N ILE A 283 -29.50 2.48 -7.77
CA ILE A 283 -28.99 3.77 -7.28
C ILE A 283 -29.52 4.05 -5.87
N LYS A 284 -30.82 3.87 -5.65
CA LYS A 284 -31.46 4.07 -4.35
C LYS A 284 -30.90 3.13 -3.28
N GLY A 285 -30.71 1.85 -3.60
CA GLY A 285 -30.14 0.88 -2.67
C GLY A 285 -28.71 1.21 -2.26
N LEU A 286 -27.87 1.68 -3.20
CA LEU A 286 -26.53 2.17 -2.90
C LEU A 286 -26.56 3.43 -2.02
N ASP A 287 -27.45 4.37 -2.31
CA ASP A 287 -27.61 5.58 -1.52
C ASP A 287 -28.04 5.26 -0.08
N GLU A 288 -29.02 4.39 0.10
CA GLU A 288 -29.46 3.92 1.41
C GLU A 288 -28.36 3.16 2.15
N ALA A 289 -27.56 2.34 1.47
CA ALA A 289 -26.41 1.65 2.06
C ALA A 289 -25.36 2.63 2.59
N VAL A 290 -25.01 3.66 1.81
CA VAL A 290 -24.08 4.72 2.24
C VAL A 290 -24.63 5.49 3.43
N HIS A 291 -25.90 5.89 3.40
CA HIS A 291 -26.56 6.60 4.50
C HIS A 291 -26.60 5.75 5.77
N ARG A 292 -26.92 4.45 5.65
CA ARG A 292 -26.94 3.50 6.76
C ARG A 292 -25.57 3.36 7.39
N LEU A 293 -24.51 3.19 6.60
CA LEU A 293 -23.13 3.14 7.09
C LEU A 293 -22.72 4.44 7.80
N LYS A 294 -22.93 5.59 7.15
CA LYS A 294 -22.58 6.90 7.69
C LYS A 294 -23.27 7.19 9.03
N ARG A 295 -24.52 6.75 9.20
CA ARG A 295 -25.29 6.90 10.43
C ARG A 295 -24.83 5.96 11.54
N LYS A 296 -24.56 4.70 11.21
CA LYS A 296 -24.31 3.63 12.21
C LYS A 296 -22.83 3.49 12.58
N SER A 297 -21.89 3.73 11.67
CA SER A 297 -20.45 3.65 11.97
C SER A 297 -19.64 4.74 11.27
N ARG A 298 -19.24 5.73 12.07
CA ARG A 298 -18.36 6.81 11.58
C ARG A 298 -16.93 6.32 11.26
N SER A 299 -16.45 5.24 11.89
CA SER A 299 -15.10 4.69 11.62
C SER A 299 -15.08 3.89 10.34
N PHE A 300 -16.05 2.97 10.16
CA PHE A 300 -16.17 2.21 8.92
C PHE A 300 -16.56 3.10 7.73
N TYR A 301 -17.33 4.17 7.93
CA TYR A 301 -17.58 5.14 6.86
C TYR A 301 -16.28 5.77 6.34
N LEU A 302 -15.36 6.17 7.23
CA LEU A 302 -14.06 6.71 6.81
C LEU A 302 -13.21 5.63 6.13
N ALA A 303 -13.14 4.43 6.69
CA ALA A 303 -12.41 3.31 6.11
C ALA A 303 -12.93 2.93 4.73
N SER A 304 -14.26 2.98 4.51
CA SER A 304 -14.89 2.67 3.22
C SER A 304 -14.36 3.54 2.08
N ALA A 305 -13.94 4.78 2.35
CA ALA A 305 -13.39 5.69 1.34
C ALA A 305 -12.02 5.26 0.81
N THR A 306 -11.35 4.33 1.48
CA THR A 306 -10.06 3.79 1.04
C THR A 306 -10.21 2.65 0.04
N PHE A 307 -11.36 1.99 -0.01
CA PHE A 307 -11.64 0.93 -0.97
C PHE A 307 -11.92 1.52 -2.35
N PRO A 308 -11.20 1.08 -3.41
CA PRO A 308 -11.43 1.58 -4.76
C PRO A 308 -12.57 0.82 -5.47
N GLY A 309 -13.14 1.47 -6.47
CA GLY A 309 -13.92 0.83 -7.53
C GLY A 309 -15.14 0.02 -7.06
N PRO A 310 -15.44 -1.11 -7.72
CA PRO A 310 -16.67 -1.86 -7.48
C PRO A 310 -16.66 -2.67 -6.16
N LEU A 311 -15.50 -3.02 -5.62
CA LEU A 311 -15.41 -3.67 -4.30
C LEU A 311 -16.04 -2.80 -3.20
N ARG A 312 -15.83 -1.48 -3.25
CA ARG A 312 -16.47 -0.54 -2.30
C ARG A 312 -18.00 -0.62 -2.36
N ALA A 313 -18.57 -0.77 -3.55
CA ALA A 313 -20.02 -0.88 -3.73
C ALA A 313 -20.55 -2.17 -3.07
N ASP A 314 -19.92 -3.31 -3.36
CA ASP A 314 -20.36 -4.60 -2.82
C ASP A 314 -20.19 -4.66 -1.29
N LEU A 315 -19.10 -4.11 -0.73
CA LEU A 315 -18.92 -4.02 0.72
C LEU A 315 -19.96 -3.12 1.40
N LEU A 316 -20.35 -2.01 0.77
CA LEU A 316 -21.43 -1.14 1.26
C LEU A 316 -22.77 -1.89 1.29
N LEU A 317 -23.07 -2.64 0.24
CA LEU A 317 -24.29 -3.43 0.12
C LEU A 317 -24.32 -4.60 1.11
N LEU A 318 -23.20 -5.29 1.29
CA LEU A 318 -23.04 -6.34 2.28
C LEU A 318 -23.25 -5.80 3.71
N TYR A 319 -22.56 -4.71 4.06
CA TYR A 319 -22.76 -4.04 5.35
C TYR A 319 -24.23 -3.65 5.56
N SER A 320 -24.85 -3.13 4.51
CA SER A 320 -26.26 -2.75 4.52
C SER A 320 -27.18 -3.92 4.81
N PHE A 321 -26.97 -5.07 4.16
CA PHE A 321 -27.69 -6.32 4.42
C PHE A 321 -27.51 -6.76 5.87
N CYS A 322 -26.25 -6.94 6.33
CA CYS A 322 -25.97 -7.40 7.69
C CYS A 322 -26.64 -6.51 8.73
N ARG A 323 -26.57 -5.18 8.55
CA ARG A 323 -27.17 -4.25 9.51
C ARG A 323 -28.70 -4.27 9.48
N VAL A 324 -29.32 -4.46 8.33
CA VAL A 324 -30.78 -4.57 8.22
C VAL A 324 -31.29 -5.86 8.83
N ALA A 325 -30.60 -6.97 8.57
CA ALA A 325 -30.91 -8.27 9.15
C ALA A 325 -30.85 -8.21 10.69
N ASP A 326 -29.76 -7.65 11.23
CA ASP A 326 -29.56 -7.40 12.65
C ASP A 326 -30.63 -6.45 13.23
N ASP A 327 -30.92 -5.32 12.57
CA ASP A 327 -31.98 -4.39 12.99
C ASP A 327 -33.38 -5.05 12.99
N LEU A 328 -33.69 -5.97 12.08
CA LEU A 328 -34.98 -6.68 12.06
C LEU A 328 -35.15 -7.63 13.25
N VAL A 329 -34.07 -8.29 13.66
CA VAL A 329 -34.09 -9.21 14.81
C VAL A 329 -34.06 -8.43 16.13
N ASP A 330 -33.17 -7.45 16.27
CA ASP A 330 -33.00 -6.69 17.52
C ASP A 330 -34.18 -5.77 17.85
N ASN A 331 -34.88 -5.23 16.84
CA ASN A 331 -36.04 -4.35 17.05
C ASN A 331 -37.38 -5.09 16.98
N ALA A 332 -37.39 -6.42 16.95
CA ALA A 332 -38.61 -7.20 17.05
C ALA A 332 -39.31 -6.94 18.38
N SER A 333 -40.64 -6.94 18.37
CA SER A 333 -41.46 -6.70 19.56
C SER A 333 -41.40 -7.85 20.56
N ASP A 334 -41.24 -9.07 20.08
CA ASP A 334 -41.09 -10.29 20.87
C ASP A 334 -40.21 -11.34 20.18
N ALA A 335 -39.99 -12.45 20.89
CA ALA A 335 -39.17 -13.57 20.44
C ALA A 335 -39.74 -14.31 19.22
N ASP A 336 -41.06 -14.36 19.09
CA ASP A 336 -41.74 -15.07 18.01
C ASP A 336 -41.62 -14.28 16.71
N GLU A 337 -41.78 -12.95 16.77
CA GLU A 337 -41.52 -12.05 15.65
C GLU A 337 -40.06 -12.16 15.19
N ALA A 338 -39.10 -12.15 16.12
CA ALA A 338 -37.70 -12.31 15.78
C ALA A 338 -37.39 -13.67 15.10
N ARG A 339 -37.97 -14.77 15.61
CA ARG A 339 -37.88 -16.10 14.97
C ARG A 339 -38.50 -16.09 13.58
N ALA A 340 -39.63 -15.41 13.39
CA ALA A 340 -40.27 -15.28 12.08
C ALA A 340 -39.38 -14.50 11.10
N TRP A 341 -38.69 -13.45 11.54
CA TRP A 341 -37.72 -12.72 10.70
C TRP A 341 -36.55 -13.61 10.28
N ILE A 342 -35.97 -14.39 11.20
CA ILE A 342 -34.90 -15.34 10.88
C ILE A 342 -35.38 -16.39 9.88
N ALA A 343 -36.59 -16.94 10.07
CA ALA A 343 -37.18 -17.91 9.15
C ALA A 343 -37.40 -17.33 7.73
N LYS A 344 -37.90 -16.09 7.63
CA LYS A 344 -38.04 -15.37 6.36
C LYS A 344 -36.70 -15.14 5.67
N MET A 345 -35.67 -14.74 6.42
CA MET A 345 -34.31 -14.57 5.89
C MET A 345 -33.73 -15.88 5.39
N ARG A 346 -33.89 -16.98 6.13
CA ARG A 346 -33.47 -18.32 5.70
C ARG A 346 -34.18 -18.77 4.43
N ASN A 347 -35.49 -18.54 4.34
CA ASN A 347 -36.26 -18.84 3.13
C ASN A 347 -35.76 -18.00 1.94
N PHE A 348 -35.50 -16.71 2.15
CA PHE A 348 -34.87 -15.84 1.16
C PHE A 348 -33.51 -16.39 0.68
N LEU A 349 -32.61 -16.76 1.59
CA LEU A 349 -31.30 -17.32 1.23
C LEU A 349 -31.43 -18.63 0.44
N ASN A 350 -32.30 -19.54 0.88
CA ASN A 350 -32.59 -20.78 0.15
C ASN A 350 -33.05 -20.51 -1.28
N ASN A 351 -33.89 -19.49 -1.50
CA ASN A 351 -34.40 -19.15 -2.82
C ASN A 351 -33.35 -18.43 -3.68
N VAL A 352 -32.51 -17.58 -3.09
CA VAL A 352 -31.42 -16.88 -3.77
C VAL A 352 -30.36 -17.85 -4.31
N TYR A 353 -30.05 -18.91 -3.56
CA TYR A 353 -29.07 -19.94 -3.95
C TYR A 353 -29.71 -21.14 -4.69
N ASN A 354 -30.99 -21.05 -5.05
CA ASN A 354 -31.65 -22.07 -5.86
C ASN A 354 -31.66 -21.68 -7.33
N ASP A 355 -30.75 -22.26 -8.12
CA ASP A 355 -30.60 -22.00 -9.55
C ASP A 355 -31.88 -22.26 -10.39
N LYS A 356 -32.86 -22.99 -9.85
CA LYS A 356 -34.13 -23.29 -10.54
C LYS A 356 -35.18 -22.18 -10.37
N LEU A 357 -35.02 -21.28 -9.40
CA LEU A 357 -35.96 -20.20 -9.14
C LEU A 357 -35.60 -18.95 -9.95
N PRO A 358 -36.55 -18.34 -10.68
CA PRO A 358 -36.28 -17.10 -11.38
C PRO A 358 -36.08 -15.95 -10.39
N GLN A 359 -35.18 -15.01 -10.70
CA GLN A 359 -34.94 -13.82 -9.86
C GLN A 359 -36.22 -13.02 -9.56
N SER A 360 -37.20 -13.02 -10.48
CA SER A 360 -38.48 -12.36 -10.25
C SER A 360 -39.25 -12.95 -9.06
N ALA A 361 -39.17 -14.26 -8.83
CA ALA A 361 -39.83 -14.90 -7.69
C ALA A 361 -39.16 -14.49 -6.36
N VAL A 362 -37.84 -14.41 -6.35
CA VAL A 362 -37.08 -13.89 -5.20
C VAL A 362 -37.45 -12.44 -4.92
N HIS A 363 -37.57 -11.61 -5.95
CA HIS A 363 -38.00 -10.21 -5.81
C HIS A 363 -39.41 -10.11 -5.22
N THR A 364 -40.38 -10.87 -5.75
CA THR A 364 -41.74 -10.92 -5.21
C THR A 364 -41.74 -11.31 -3.73
N GLN A 365 -41.01 -12.37 -3.38
CA GLN A 365 -40.86 -12.77 -1.99
C GLN A 365 -40.34 -11.61 -1.11
N ILE A 366 -39.33 -10.86 -1.56
CA ILE A 366 -38.80 -9.76 -0.77
C ILE A 366 -39.86 -8.68 -0.51
N TYR A 367 -40.66 -8.35 -1.53
CA TYR A 367 -41.72 -7.36 -1.40
C TYR A 367 -42.84 -7.78 -0.45
N ASP A 368 -43.16 -9.09 -0.43
CA ASP A 368 -44.21 -9.65 0.41
C ASP A 368 -43.74 -9.87 1.86
N ASP A 369 -42.51 -10.38 2.03
CA ASP A 369 -42.00 -10.80 3.33
C ASP A 369 -41.45 -9.64 4.16
N PHE A 370 -40.79 -8.65 3.55
CA PHE A 370 -39.99 -7.64 4.27
C PHE A 370 -40.56 -6.21 4.19
N PRO A 371 -40.41 -5.40 5.27
CA PRO A 371 -40.86 -4.00 5.27
C PRO A 371 -40.21 -3.14 4.18
N PRO A 372 -40.92 -2.15 3.59
CA PRO A 372 -40.41 -1.33 2.48
C PRO A 372 -39.05 -0.66 2.71
N SER A 373 -38.74 -0.24 3.94
CA SER A 373 -37.48 0.39 4.31
C SER A 373 -36.27 -0.55 4.36
N THR A 374 -36.52 -1.86 4.28
CA THR A 374 -35.52 -2.93 4.42
C THR A 374 -35.26 -3.67 3.11
N GLN A 375 -36.25 -3.71 2.21
CA GLN A 375 -36.25 -4.47 0.96
C GLN A 375 -35.00 -4.22 0.10
N SER A 376 -34.51 -2.97 0.03
CA SER A 376 -33.32 -2.63 -0.75
C SER A 376 -32.06 -3.38 -0.31
N ALA A 377 -31.92 -3.69 0.98
CA ALA A 377 -30.76 -4.39 1.49
C ALA A 377 -30.74 -5.86 1.05
N PHE A 378 -31.91 -6.49 0.92
CA PHE A 378 -32.07 -7.85 0.40
C PHE A 378 -31.96 -7.90 -1.12
N LEU A 379 -32.64 -6.99 -1.83
CA LEU A 379 -32.61 -6.90 -3.30
C LEU A 379 -31.20 -6.66 -3.85
N GLN A 380 -30.34 -6.01 -3.07
CA GLN A 380 -29.02 -5.56 -3.52
C GLN A 380 -27.87 -6.39 -2.94
N LEU A 381 -28.17 -7.45 -2.15
CA LEU A 381 -27.15 -8.36 -1.62
C LEU A 381 -26.36 -8.98 -2.80
N PRO A 382 -25.03 -8.86 -2.84
CA PRO A 382 -24.21 -9.48 -3.90
C PRO A 382 -24.06 -11.00 -3.72
N ALA A 383 -25.15 -11.73 -3.54
CA ALA A 383 -25.17 -13.16 -3.19
C ALA A 383 -24.49 -14.05 -4.24
N THR A 384 -24.54 -13.69 -5.53
CA THR A 384 -23.83 -14.41 -6.61
C THR A 384 -22.31 -14.44 -6.44
N LYS A 385 -21.76 -13.58 -5.57
CA LYS A 385 -20.33 -13.44 -5.30
C LYS A 385 -19.93 -14.02 -3.93
N LEU A 386 -20.89 -14.58 -3.22
CA LEU A 386 -20.76 -15.08 -1.86
C LEU A 386 -21.11 -16.58 -1.83
N SER A 387 -20.48 -17.30 -0.92
CA SER A 387 -20.95 -18.65 -0.58
C SER A 387 -22.15 -18.56 0.38
N PRO A 388 -23.08 -19.53 0.36
CA PRO A 388 -24.23 -19.54 1.26
C PRO A 388 -23.85 -19.70 2.74
N GLN A 389 -22.81 -20.49 3.06
CA GLN A 389 -22.52 -20.90 4.43
C GLN A 389 -22.31 -19.73 5.42
N PRO A 390 -21.50 -18.70 5.14
CA PRO A 390 -21.33 -17.56 6.07
C PRO A 390 -22.63 -16.77 6.31
N LEU A 391 -23.55 -16.74 5.35
CA LEU A 391 -24.85 -16.07 5.53
C LEU A 391 -25.77 -16.88 6.45
N GLU A 392 -25.81 -18.21 6.29
CA GLU A 392 -26.54 -19.10 7.20
C GLU A 392 -25.95 -19.08 8.60
N ASP A 393 -24.62 -19.08 8.69
CA ASP A 393 -23.88 -18.98 9.95
C ASP A 393 -24.17 -17.65 10.67
N LEU A 394 -24.35 -16.55 9.93
CA LEU A 394 -24.80 -15.28 10.50
C LEU A 394 -26.22 -15.39 11.08
N LEU A 395 -27.14 -16.06 10.37
CA LEU A 395 -28.50 -16.31 10.89
C LEU A 395 -28.48 -17.17 12.17
N HIS A 396 -27.59 -18.16 12.27
CA HIS A 396 -27.36 -18.90 13.50
C HIS A 396 -26.87 -18.01 14.65
N GLY A 397 -26.05 -16.98 14.35
CA GLY A 397 -25.68 -15.96 15.32
C GLY A 397 -26.89 -15.22 15.90
N PHE A 398 -27.84 -14.83 15.05
CA PHE A 398 -29.09 -14.21 15.50
C PHE A 398 -29.95 -15.15 16.35
N GLU A 399 -29.97 -16.45 16.04
CA GLU A 399 -30.66 -17.44 16.87
C GLU A 399 -30.03 -17.56 18.27
N MET A 400 -28.69 -17.45 18.36
CA MET A 400 -27.99 -17.38 19.64
C MET A 400 -28.42 -16.14 20.44
N ASP A 401 -28.54 -14.97 19.80
CA ASP A 401 -28.98 -13.75 20.49
C ASP A 401 -30.37 -13.89 21.12
N LEU A 402 -31.29 -14.62 20.47
CA LEU A 402 -32.63 -14.89 21.02
C LEU A 402 -32.60 -15.83 22.22
N ALA A 403 -31.63 -16.74 22.30
CA ALA A 403 -31.51 -17.68 23.40
C ALA A 403 -31.19 -17.00 24.75
N PHE A 404 -30.66 -15.76 24.75
CA PHE A 404 -30.44 -14.97 25.97
C PHE A 404 -31.72 -14.69 26.77
N GLN A 405 -32.89 -14.70 26.12
CA GLN A 405 -34.18 -14.51 26.82
C GLN A 405 -34.52 -15.69 27.75
N GLN A 406 -33.92 -16.86 27.52
CA GLN A 406 -34.15 -18.07 28.30
C GLN A 406 -33.13 -18.23 29.43
N GLY A 407 -32.07 -17.40 29.44
CA GLY A 407 -31.01 -17.44 30.43
C GLY A 407 -29.62 -17.21 29.82
N PRO A 408 -28.56 -17.30 30.64
CA PRO A 408 -27.20 -17.10 30.17
C PRO A 408 -26.74 -18.23 29.25
N ILE A 409 -26.29 -17.88 28.05
CA ILE A 409 -25.85 -18.87 27.04
C ILE A 409 -24.32 -18.97 26.90
N ILE A 410 -23.57 -17.96 27.37
CA ILE A 410 -22.11 -17.92 27.24
C ILE A 410 -21.49 -18.51 28.51
N SER A 411 -21.41 -19.83 28.59
CA SER A 411 -20.84 -20.50 29.77
C SER A 411 -19.32 -20.43 29.82
N THR A 412 -18.66 -20.49 28.66
CA THR A 412 -17.20 -20.59 28.52
C THR A 412 -16.65 -19.61 27.48
N ALA A 413 -15.33 -19.40 27.50
CA ALA A 413 -14.62 -18.63 26.48
C ALA A 413 -14.81 -19.23 25.05
N GLU A 414 -15.00 -20.54 24.94
CA GLU A 414 -15.27 -21.19 23.65
C GLU A 414 -16.68 -20.84 23.13
N ASN A 415 -17.68 -20.75 24.00
CA ASN A 415 -19.02 -20.30 23.59
C ASN A 415 -18.98 -18.85 23.10
N LEU A 416 -18.20 -17.99 23.79
CA LEU A 416 -17.97 -16.61 23.36
C LEU A 416 -17.28 -16.54 21.99
N ARG A 417 -16.28 -17.41 21.77
CA ARG A 417 -15.59 -17.53 20.48
C ARG A 417 -16.58 -17.93 19.39
N VAL A 418 -17.30 -19.03 19.55
CA VAL A 418 -18.29 -19.52 18.58
C VAL A 418 -19.33 -18.43 18.27
N TYR A 419 -19.89 -17.76 19.28
CA TYR A 419 -20.79 -16.64 19.07
C TYR A 419 -20.16 -15.56 18.18
N SER A 420 -18.94 -15.14 18.51
CA SER A 420 -18.20 -14.10 17.79
C SER A 420 -17.83 -14.51 16.35
N GLU A 421 -17.55 -15.79 16.12
CA GLU A 421 -17.32 -16.35 14.80
C GLU A 421 -18.58 -16.23 13.94
N ARG A 422 -19.77 -16.48 14.50
CA ARG A 422 -21.06 -16.42 13.81
C ARG A 422 -21.49 -14.99 13.48
N VAL A 423 -21.40 -14.05 14.42
CA VAL A 423 -21.94 -12.69 14.22
C VAL A 423 -20.95 -11.71 13.55
N ALA A 424 -19.65 -11.97 13.62
CA ALA A 424 -18.63 -11.08 13.07
C ALA A 424 -17.60 -11.80 12.19
N GLY A 425 -17.19 -13.01 12.57
CA GLY A 425 -16.26 -13.82 11.78
C GLY A 425 -16.79 -14.12 10.37
N THR A 426 -18.07 -14.51 10.25
CA THR A 426 -18.77 -14.72 8.97
C THR A 426 -18.77 -13.49 8.08
N VAL A 427 -18.97 -12.30 8.66
CA VAL A 427 -18.95 -11.03 7.92
C VAL A 427 -17.56 -10.78 7.34
N ALA A 428 -16.50 -11.05 8.12
CA ALA A 428 -15.13 -10.94 7.63
C ALA A 428 -14.85 -11.96 6.50
N GLN A 429 -15.37 -13.19 6.60
CA GLN A 429 -15.27 -14.18 5.52
C GLN A 429 -15.94 -13.67 4.23
N MET A 430 -17.15 -13.13 4.31
CA MET A 430 -17.87 -12.55 3.16
C MET A 430 -17.12 -11.38 2.54
N CYS A 431 -16.54 -10.49 3.35
CA CYS A 431 -15.68 -9.41 2.85
C CYS A 431 -14.47 -9.94 2.06
N ILE A 432 -13.82 -11.01 2.54
CA ILE A 432 -12.69 -11.64 1.85
C ILE A 432 -13.12 -12.34 0.55
N GLN A 433 -14.30 -12.95 0.53
CA GLN A 433 -14.87 -13.54 -0.69
C GLN A 433 -15.09 -12.47 -1.77
N LEU A 434 -15.65 -11.30 -1.40
CA LEU A 434 -15.79 -10.18 -2.32
C LEU A 434 -14.43 -9.65 -2.82
N ILE A 435 -13.40 -9.65 -1.97
CA ILE A 435 -12.03 -9.30 -2.38
C ILE A 435 -11.52 -10.27 -3.44
N PHE A 436 -11.61 -11.59 -3.21
CA PHE A 436 -11.14 -12.58 -4.16
C PHE A 436 -11.97 -12.64 -5.45
N TYR A 437 -13.25 -12.23 -5.40
CA TYR A 437 -14.07 -12.06 -6.59
C TYR A 437 -13.51 -10.96 -7.50
N TRP A 438 -13.26 -9.77 -6.96
CA TRP A 438 -12.80 -8.62 -7.75
C TRP A 438 -11.31 -8.68 -8.09
N TYR A 439 -10.51 -9.32 -7.24
CA TYR A 439 -9.08 -9.45 -7.42
C TYR A 439 -8.69 -10.94 -7.39
N PRO A 440 -8.91 -11.65 -8.52
CA PRO A 440 -8.55 -13.06 -8.62
C PRO A 440 -7.08 -13.28 -8.28
N SER A 441 -6.84 -14.20 -7.34
CA SER A 441 -5.50 -14.55 -6.87
C SER A 441 -5.08 -15.91 -7.42
N THR A 442 -3.79 -16.04 -7.74
CA THR A 442 -3.14 -17.29 -8.16
C THR A 442 -2.84 -18.24 -7.00
N LEU A 443 -3.12 -17.84 -5.76
CA LEU A 443 -2.95 -18.67 -4.57
C LEU A 443 -3.74 -19.98 -4.66
N ALA A 444 -3.16 -21.04 -4.10
CA ALA A 444 -3.83 -22.34 -4.01
C ALA A 444 -5.10 -22.24 -3.14
N ILE A 445 -6.07 -23.14 -3.38
CA ILE A 445 -7.35 -23.15 -2.66
C ILE A 445 -7.13 -23.27 -1.14
N GLY A 446 -6.20 -24.13 -0.70
CA GLY A 446 -5.87 -24.28 0.72
C GLY A 446 -5.37 -22.98 1.36
N GLU A 447 -4.60 -22.18 0.62
CA GLU A 447 -4.13 -20.88 1.11
C GLU A 447 -5.25 -19.84 1.16
N LYS A 448 -6.12 -19.80 0.15
CA LYS A 448 -7.32 -18.94 0.18
C LYS A 448 -8.19 -19.26 1.38
N ASN A 449 -8.41 -20.55 1.66
CA ASN A 449 -9.16 -21.00 2.82
C ASN A 449 -8.50 -20.58 4.14
N ALA A 450 -7.17 -20.68 4.23
CA ALA A 450 -6.42 -20.21 5.40
C ALA A 450 -6.58 -18.69 5.62
N ILE A 451 -6.60 -17.89 4.55
CA ILE A 451 -6.83 -16.44 4.63
C ILE A 451 -8.26 -16.14 5.09
N VAL A 452 -9.25 -16.86 4.56
CA VAL A 452 -10.65 -16.74 4.98
C VAL A 452 -10.81 -17.12 6.46
N ALA A 453 -10.15 -18.18 6.92
CA ALA A 453 -10.14 -18.58 8.33
C ALA A 453 -9.48 -17.52 9.23
N ALA A 454 -8.36 -16.94 8.82
CA ALA A 454 -7.74 -15.85 9.54
C ALA A 454 -8.63 -14.59 9.57
N GLY A 455 -9.35 -14.32 8.48
CA GLY A 455 -10.38 -13.28 8.45
C GLY A 455 -11.50 -13.51 9.46
N ASN A 456 -11.95 -14.76 9.61
CA ASN A 456 -12.91 -15.13 10.64
C ASN A 456 -12.37 -14.81 12.05
N SER A 457 -11.12 -15.22 12.34
CA SER A 457 -10.44 -14.87 13.60
C SER A 457 -10.32 -13.35 13.80
N MET A 458 -10.03 -12.60 12.74
CA MET A 458 -10.03 -11.13 12.80
C MET A 458 -11.42 -10.60 13.19
N GLY A 459 -12.49 -11.14 12.62
CA GLY A 459 -13.87 -10.81 13.02
C GLY A 459 -14.14 -11.07 14.51
N VAL A 460 -13.64 -12.19 15.05
CA VAL A 460 -13.70 -12.49 16.49
C VAL A 460 -13.01 -11.42 17.33
N ALA A 461 -11.79 -11.02 16.96
CA ALA A 461 -11.07 -9.96 17.65
C ALA A 461 -11.86 -8.63 17.68
N LEU A 462 -12.44 -8.24 16.54
CA LEU A 462 -13.27 -7.04 16.46
C LEU A 462 -14.54 -7.17 17.32
N GLN A 463 -15.14 -8.35 17.39
CA GLN A 463 -16.33 -8.57 18.22
C GLN A 463 -16.00 -8.57 19.72
N TYR A 464 -14.82 -9.06 20.13
CA TYR A 464 -14.39 -8.94 21.53
C TYR A 464 -14.20 -7.47 21.94
N VAL A 465 -13.62 -6.64 21.05
CA VAL A 465 -13.56 -5.18 21.28
C VAL A 465 -14.97 -4.58 21.35
N ASN A 466 -15.91 -5.06 20.53
CA ASN A 466 -17.30 -4.61 20.54
C ASN A 466 -17.97 -4.92 21.88
N ILE A 467 -17.92 -6.17 22.34
CA ILE A 467 -18.47 -6.62 23.62
C ILE A 467 -17.82 -5.87 24.78
N ALA A 468 -16.49 -5.71 24.78
CA ALA A 468 -15.78 -4.96 25.83
C ALA A 468 -16.21 -3.49 25.90
N ARG A 469 -16.56 -2.89 24.76
CA ARG A 469 -17.05 -1.50 24.66
C ARG A 469 -18.46 -1.37 25.21
N ASP A 470 -19.34 -2.34 24.92
CA ASP A 470 -20.78 -2.20 25.07
C ASP A 470 -21.37 -2.97 26.27
N ILE A 471 -20.54 -3.54 27.16
CA ILE A 471 -20.97 -4.25 28.40
C ILE A 471 -22.15 -3.58 29.13
N GLU A 472 -22.08 -2.26 29.32
CA GLU A 472 -23.13 -1.50 30.02
C GLU A 472 -24.44 -1.40 29.21
N VAL A 473 -24.33 -1.21 27.90
CA VAL A 473 -25.48 -1.12 26.99
C VAL A 473 -26.15 -2.48 26.84
N ASP A 474 -25.35 -3.55 26.74
CA ASP A 474 -25.83 -4.92 26.64
C ASP A 474 -26.54 -5.36 27.93
N ALA A 475 -25.99 -4.99 29.09
CA ALA A 475 -26.62 -5.24 30.39
C ALA A 475 -28.01 -4.57 30.52
N GLN A 476 -28.21 -3.39 29.95
CA GLN A 476 -29.50 -2.68 29.98
C GLN A 476 -30.61 -3.41 29.20
N ILE A 477 -30.25 -4.21 28.20
CA ILE A 477 -31.18 -5.05 27.43
C ILE A 477 -31.18 -6.51 27.89
N GLY A 478 -30.58 -6.80 29.05
CA GLY A 478 -30.59 -8.12 29.68
C GLY A 478 -29.59 -9.12 29.10
N ARG A 479 -28.63 -8.68 28.27
CA ARG A 479 -27.61 -9.54 27.64
C ARG A 479 -26.26 -9.42 28.37
N VAL A 480 -25.63 -10.55 28.69
CA VAL A 480 -24.24 -10.60 29.21
C VAL A 480 -23.43 -11.59 28.40
N TYR A 481 -22.50 -11.08 27.60
CA TYR A 481 -21.60 -11.90 26.78
C TYR A 481 -20.32 -12.34 27.49
N LEU A 482 -20.05 -11.84 28.71
CA LEU A 482 -18.92 -12.31 29.50
C LEU A 482 -19.15 -13.78 29.92
N PRO A 483 -18.15 -14.67 29.74
CA PRO A 483 -18.27 -16.06 30.12
C PRO A 483 -18.62 -16.27 31.60
N LEU A 484 -19.60 -17.14 31.88
CA LEU A 484 -20.05 -17.41 33.25
C LEU A 484 -18.93 -17.94 34.16
N ASN A 485 -18.04 -18.76 33.63
CA ASN A 485 -16.88 -19.25 34.41
C ASN A 485 -15.97 -18.10 34.85
N TRP A 486 -15.74 -17.09 34.00
CA TRP A 486 -14.97 -15.90 34.36
C TRP A 486 -15.69 -15.06 35.41
N LEU A 487 -17.02 -14.93 35.32
CA LEU A 487 -17.81 -14.25 36.34
C LEU A 487 -17.68 -14.96 37.69
N PHE A 488 -17.84 -16.27 37.71
CA PHE A 488 -17.72 -17.08 38.92
C PHE A 488 -16.33 -16.95 39.57
N GLU A 489 -15.26 -17.05 38.78
CA GLU A 489 -13.87 -16.85 39.25
C GLU A 489 -13.64 -15.45 39.83
N ALA A 490 -14.31 -14.43 39.29
CA ALA A 490 -14.28 -13.06 39.78
C ALA A 490 -15.24 -12.81 40.97
N GLY A 491 -15.96 -13.84 41.44
CA GLY A 491 -16.95 -13.73 42.52
C GLY A 491 -18.23 -12.99 42.12
N LEU A 492 -18.58 -13.00 40.83
CA LEU A 492 -19.74 -12.34 40.26
C LEU A 492 -20.77 -13.36 39.75
N SER A 493 -22.04 -12.99 39.88
CA SER A 493 -23.15 -13.64 39.19
C SER A 493 -23.51 -12.92 37.89
N TYR A 494 -24.30 -13.58 37.04
CA TYR A 494 -24.91 -12.95 35.85
C TYR A 494 -25.69 -11.67 36.21
N ASP A 495 -26.47 -11.74 37.29
CA ASP A 495 -27.26 -10.63 37.83
C ASP A 495 -26.41 -9.44 38.28
N ASP A 496 -25.20 -9.68 38.78
CA ASP A 496 -24.31 -8.60 39.21
C ASP A 496 -23.85 -7.76 38.03
N VAL A 497 -23.62 -8.39 36.86
CA VAL A 497 -23.27 -7.67 35.63
C VAL A 497 -24.46 -6.84 35.14
N LEU A 498 -25.67 -7.39 35.19
CA LEU A 498 -26.89 -6.66 34.80
C LEU A 498 -27.15 -5.44 35.71
N LYS A 499 -27.03 -5.61 37.03
CA LYS A 499 -27.36 -4.56 38.01
C LYS A 499 -26.24 -3.53 38.17
N LYS A 500 -24.97 -3.95 38.05
CA LYS A 500 -23.80 -3.09 38.33
C LYS A 500 -22.69 -3.29 37.27
N PRO A 501 -22.94 -2.98 35.98
CA PRO A 501 -22.00 -3.23 34.88
C PRO A 501 -20.67 -2.44 34.98
N ASN A 502 -20.60 -1.44 35.85
CA ASN A 502 -19.44 -0.55 35.99
C ASN A 502 -18.53 -0.86 37.19
N GLN A 503 -18.78 -1.93 37.94
CA GLN A 503 -17.98 -2.28 39.11
C GLN A 503 -16.55 -2.72 38.77
N ALA A 504 -15.64 -2.63 39.74
CA ALA A 504 -14.20 -2.85 39.53
C ALA A 504 -13.87 -4.24 38.96
N GLN A 505 -14.52 -5.30 39.44
CA GLN A 505 -14.32 -6.66 38.93
C GLN A 505 -14.67 -6.79 37.44
N ILE A 506 -15.72 -6.09 36.98
CA ILE A 506 -16.10 -6.09 35.56
C ILE A 506 -15.08 -5.32 34.73
N GLN A 507 -14.45 -4.26 35.28
CA GLN A 507 -13.34 -3.60 34.61
C GLN A 507 -12.14 -4.53 34.42
N THR A 508 -11.84 -5.39 35.40
CA THR A 508 -10.81 -6.43 35.27
C THR A 508 -11.17 -7.42 34.16
N LEU A 509 -12.42 -7.89 34.10
CA LEU A 509 -12.88 -8.79 33.04
C LEU A 509 -12.91 -8.12 31.66
N ARG A 510 -13.23 -6.82 31.58
CA ARG A 510 -13.12 -6.02 30.37
C ARG A 510 -11.67 -5.98 29.87
N LYS A 511 -10.70 -5.76 30.75
CA LYS A 511 -9.28 -5.79 30.40
C LYS A 511 -8.86 -7.19 29.93
N HIS A 512 -9.34 -8.24 30.58
CA HIS A 512 -9.10 -9.63 30.16
C HIS A 512 -9.63 -9.89 28.73
N LEU A 513 -10.88 -9.53 28.46
CA LEU A 513 -11.48 -9.66 27.13
C LEU A 513 -10.74 -8.83 26.07
N LEU A 514 -10.28 -7.63 26.41
CA LEU A 514 -9.46 -6.82 25.50
C LEU A 514 -8.11 -7.49 25.23
N ASN A 515 -7.46 -8.09 26.23
CA ASN A 515 -6.20 -8.83 26.02
C ASN A 515 -6.41 -10.02 25.06
N ASP A 516 -7.51 -10.75 25.21
CA ASP A 516 -7.89 -11.81 24.27
C ASP A 516 -8.13 -11.27 22.87
N ALA A 517 -8.84 -10.13 22.75
CA ALA A 517 -9.07 -9.47 21.48
C ALA A 517 -7.76 -9.13 20.76
N PHE A 518 -6.81 -8.54 21.48
CA PHE A 518 -5.48 -8.22 20.94
C PHE A 518 -4.68 -9.49 20.62
N SER A 519 -4.75 -10.55 21.43
CA SER A 519 -4.08 -11.83 21.14
C SER A 519 -4.58 -12.46 19.83
N VAL A 520 -5.91 -12.47 19.62
CA VAL A 520 -6.52 -13.00 18.39
C VAL A 520 -6.16 -12.11 17.18
N TYR A 521 -6.23 -10.79 17.35
CA TYR A 521 -5.81 -9.83 16.32
C TYR A 521 -4.35 -10.04 15.90
N GLU A 522 -3.43 -10.18 16.85
CA GLU A 522 -2.00 -10.36 16.59
C GLU A 522 -1.72 -11.64 15.81
N LYS A 523 -2.45 -12.74 16.09
CA LYS A 523 -2.32 -14.00 15.34
C LYS A 523 -2.86 -13.91 13.91
N ALA A 524 -3.85 -13.04 13.67
CA ALA A 524 -4.55 -12.95 12.39
C ALA A 524 -4.01 -11.84 11.47
N LYS A 525 -3.39 -10.78 12.01
CA LYS A 525 -3.05 -9.56 11.26
C LYS A 525 -2.13 -9.81 10.05
N ASP A 526 -1.16 -10.72 10.17
CA ASP A 526 -0.22 -11.02 9.10
C ASP A 526 -0.89 -11.67 7.89
N SER A 527 -2.06 -12.29 8.07
CA SER A 527 -2.83 -12.85 6.95
C SER A 527 -3.42 -11.78 6.04
N ILE A 528 -3.52 -10.53 6.50
CA ILE A 528 -3.89 -9.39 5.65
C ILE A 528 -2.87 -9.22 4.52
N GLU A 529 -1.58 -9.47 4.79
CA GLU A 529 -0.51 -9.33 3.78
C GLU A 529 -0.56 -10.43 2.72
N ARG A 530 -1.38 -11.45 2.90
CA ARG A 530 -1.62 -12.50 1.90
C ARG A 530 -2.82 -12.19 0.99
N LEU A 531 -3.58 -11.13 1.27
CA LEU A 531 -4.64 -10.66 0.38
C LEU A 531 -4.07 -10.08 -0.93
N PRO A 532 -4.90 -9.93 -1.98
CA PRO A 532 -4.54 -9.14 -3.15
C PRO A 532 -4.09 -7.73 -2.76
N ILE A 533 -3.03 -7.24 -3.41
CA ILE A 533 -2.35 -5.99 -3.05
C ILE A 533 -3.30 -4.78 -3.00
N GLU A 534 -4.28 -4.76 -3.91
CA GLU A 534 -5.28 -3.70 -4.00
C GLU A 534 -6.21 -3.62 -2.77
N ALA A 535 -6.35 -4.70 -2.00
CA ALA A 535 -7.26 -4.79 -0.85
C ALA A 535 -6.55 -4.70 0.52
N ARG A 536 -5.23 -4.91 0.59
CA ARG A 536 -4.47 -4.95 1.86
C ARG A 536 -4.62 -3.65 2.66
N GLY A 537 -4.22 -2.53 2.06
CA GLY A 537 -4.26 -1.22 2.69
C GLY A 537 -5.67 -0.88 3.22
N PRO A 538 -6.72 -0.94 2.39
CA PRO A 538 -8.08 -0.68 2.84
C PRO A 538 -8.57 -1.60 3.98
N ILE A 539 -8.22 -2.89 3.95
CA ILE A 539 -8.56 -3.83 5.03
C ILE A 539 -7.79 -3.50 6.30
N ARG A 540 -6.49 -3.20 6.22
CA ARG A 540 -5.71 -2.71 7.37
C ARG A 540 -6.40 -1.48 7.97
N VAL A 541 -6.81 -0.50 7.17
CA VAL A 541 -7.50 0.70 7.67
C VAL A 541 -8.81 0.35 8.39
N ALA A 542 -9.61 -0.56 7.83
CA ALA A 542 -10.87 -0.97 8.44
C ALA A 542 -10.64 -1.64 9.81
N VAL A 543 -9.69 -2.56 9.90
CA VAL A 543 -9.30 -3.26 11.13
C VAL A 543 -8.70 -2.29 12.15
N GLU A 544 -7.69 -1.52 11.76
CA GLU A 544 -6.99 -0.57 12.65
C GLU A 544 -7.90 0.51 13.18
N SER A 545 -8.81 1.03 12.35
CA SER A 545 -9.79 2.04 12.78
C SER A 545 -10.71 1.52 13.89
N TYR A 546 -10.92 0.20 13.96
CA TYR A 546 -11.75 -0.43 14.97
C TYR A 546 -10.94 -0.88 16.18
N MET A 547 -9.76 -1.48 15.98
CA MET A 547 -8.83 -1.84 17.06
C MET A 547 -8.39 -0.62 17.87
N GLU A 548 -8.37 0.57 17.26
CA GLU A 548 -8.13 1.84 17.94
C GLU A 548 -9.14 2.12 19.06
N ILE A 549 -10.38 1.63 18.93
CA ILE A 549 -11.39 1.71 20.00
C ILE A 549 -10.92 0.88 21.19
N GLY A 550 -10.43 -0.33 20.96
CA GLY A 550 -9.85 -1.20 22.00
C GLY A 550 -8.63 -0.57 22.68
N ARG A 551 -7.74 0.09 21.92
CA ARG A 551 -6.58 0.81 22.48
C ARG A 551 -7.00 1.95 23.40
N ILE A 552 -8.07 2.69 23.04
CA ILE A 552 -8.64 3.73 23.89
C ILE A 552 -9.25 3.13 25.16
N LEU A 553 -9.97 2.01 25.05
CA LEU A 553 -10.59 1.32 26.20
C LEU A 553 -9.58 0.74 27.19
N ARG A 554 -8.35 0.43 26.74
CA ARG A 554 -7.26 -0.02 27.62
C ARG A 554 -6.65 1.11 28.46
N ASN A 555 -6.84 2.38 28.08
CA ASN A 555 -6.27 3.50 28.81
C ASN A 555 -7.09 3.77 30.08
N GLU A 556 -6.47 3.63 31.25
CA GLU A 556 -7.10 3.76 32.57
C GLU A 556 -7.70 5.15 32.84
N GLN A 557 -7.24 6.17 32.14
CA GLN A 557 -7.74 7.55 32.26
C GLN A 557 -8.94 7.85 31.35
N TYR A 558 -9.33 6.92 30.47
CA TYR A 558 -10.42 7.16 29.53
C TYR A 558 -11.79 6.91 30.17
N GLN A 559 -12.52 7.99 30.46
CA GLN A 559 -13.93 7.89 30.82
C GLN A 559 -14.81 7.84 29.56
N VAL A 560 -15.65 6.79 29.50
CA VAL A 560 -16.63 6.59 28.43
C VAL A 560 -17.63 7.74 28.44
N LYS A 561 -17.61 8.61 27.44
CA LYS A 561 -18.58 9.70 27.31
C LYS A 561 -19.90 9.16 26.74
N ALA A 562 -21.02 9.42 27.42
CA ALA A 562 -22.37 9.02 26.98
C ALA A 562 -22.52 7.50 26.69
N GLY A 563 -21.88 6.65 27.48
CA GLY A 563 -22.01 5.19 27.38
C GLY A 563 -21.31 4.53 26.18
N ARG A 564 -20.59 5.27 25.32
CA ARG A 564 -19.80 4.68 24.21
C ARG A 564 -18.43 5.32 24.02
N ALA A 565 -17.37 4.51 23.93
CA ALA A 565 -16.04 4.99 23.58
C ALA A 565 -15.98 5.45 22.12
N THR A 566 -15.49 6.67 21.87
CA THR A 566 -15.39 7.23 20.52
C THR A 566 -13.99 7.79 20.23
N VAL A 567 -13.47 7.48 19.04
CA VAL A 567 -12.20 8.03 18.53
C VAL A 567 -12.47 9.39 17.85
N PRO A 568 -11.69 10.46 18.09
CA PRO A 568 -11.82 11.74 17.38
C PRO A 568 -11.54 11.63 15.87
N LYS A 569 -12.14 12.52 15.05
CA LYS A 569 -12.00 12.48 13.57
C LYS A 569 -10.55 12.63 13.10
N SER A 570 -9.78 13.53 13.71
CA SER A 570 -8.35 13.73 13.39
C SER A 570 -7.54 12.46 13.61
N ARG A 571 -7.72 11.82 14.76
CA ARG A 571 -7.04 10.56 15.11
C ARG A 571 -7.39 9.44 14.11
N ARG A 572 -8.64 9.33 13.66
CA ARG A 572 -9.03 8.35 12.63
C ARG A 572 -8.37 8.60 11.28
N ILE A 573 -8.28 9.87 10.86
CA ILE A 573 -7.60 10.24 9.60
C ILE A 573 -6.10 9.90 9.71
N VAL A 574 -5.47 10.20 10.85
CA VAL A 574 -4.06 9.89 11.09
C VAL A 574 -3.82 8.38 11.10
N VAL A 575 -4.67 7.61 11.79
CA VAL A 575 -4.59 6.13 11.79
C VAL A 575 -4.73 5.62 10.36
N ALA A 576 -5.80 6.00 9.65
CA ALA A 576 -6.01 5.55 8.27
C ALA A 576 -4.80 5.87 7.36
N TRP A 577 -4.27 7.10 7.43
CA TRP A 577 -3.15 7.51 6.60
C TRP A 577 -1.84 6.77 6.97
N ARG A 578 -1.55 6.59 8.26
CA ARG A 578 -0.38 5.80 8.71
C ARG A 578 -0.49 4.35 8.25
N THR A 579 -1.66 3.75 8.47
CA THR A 579 -1.93 2.35 8.15
C THR A 579 -1.85 2.03 6.66
N LEU A 580 -2.25 2.97 5.79
CA LEU A 580 -2.09 2.81 4.33
C LEU A 580 -0.63 2.92 3.89
N ASN A 581 0.19 3.69 4.59
CA ASN A 581 1.61 3.88 4.28
C ASN A 581 2.52 2.81 4.87
N LEU A 582 1.97 1.85 5.60
CA LEU A 582 2.74 0.70 6.07
C LEU A 582 3.23 -0.10 4.85
N PRO A 583 4.53 -0.42 4.76
CA PRO A 583 5.02 -1.27 3.68
C PRO A 583 4.34 -2.64 3.72
N ASP A 584 4.27 -3.33 2.57
CA ASP A 584 3.56 -4.62 2.43
C ASP A 584 4.16 -5.77 3.27
N ASN A 585 5.27 -5.51 3.96
CA ASN A 585 5.95 -6.40 4.89
C ASN A 585 6.01 -5.80 6.31
N TYR A 586 5.18 -4.80 6.62
CA TYR A 586 5.21 -4.15 7.92
C TYR A 586 4.81 -5.13 9.03
N THR A 587 5.77 -5.45 9.86
CA THR A 587 5.57 -6.05 11.16
C THR A 587 5.77 -4.96 12.20
N ASP A 588 4.83 -4.79 13.13
CA ASP A 588 4.95 -3.80 14.19
C ASP A 588 6.15 -4.12 15.07
N GLU A 589 7.29 -3.45 14.85
CA GLU A 589 8.55 -3.72 15.56
C GLU A 589 8.39 -3.66 17.09
N THR A 590 7.44 -2.87 17.61
CA THR A 590 7.24 -2.76 19.06
C THR A 590 6.59 -3.99 19.68
N THR A 591 5.74 -4.69 18.93
CA THR A 591 5.00 -5.88 19.40
C THR A 591 5.61 -7.17 18.85
N PHE A 592 6.15 -7.13 17.64
CA PHE A 592 6.79 -8.24 16.93
C PHE A 592 8.10 -8.67 17.60
N LEU A 593 8.94 -7.71 18.01
CA LEU A 593 10.21 -8.02 18.67
C LEU A 593 10.02 -8.55 20.10
N ASP A 594 8.95 -8.14 20.77
CA ASP A 594 8.59 -8.65 22.10
C ASP A 594 8.14 -10.12 22.06
N HIS A 595 7.68 -10.61 20.89
CA HIS A 595 7.06 -11.93 20.74
C HIS A 595 7.91 -12.93 19.93
N LEU A 596 9.04 -12.50 19.36
CA LEU A 596 10.01 -13.42 18.74
C LEU A 596 10.70 -14.24 19.84
N GLN A 597 10.32 -15.51 19.97
CA GLN A 597 11.17 -16.48 20.67
C GLN A 597 12.54 -16.49 19.98
N ARG A 598 13.57 -16.01 20.68
CA ARG A 598 14.96 -16.05 20.20
C ARG A 598 15.30 -17.50 19.90
N ASN A 599 15.72 -17.75 18.66
CA ASN A 599 16.06 -19.05 18.11
C ASN A 599 16.74 -19.96 19.18
N PRO A 600 16.10 -21.06 19.62
CA PRO A 600 16.63 -21.92 20.69
C PRO A 600 17.91 -22.67 20.28
N ARG A 601 18.39 -22.51 19.04
CA ARG A 601 19.65 -23.05 18.52
C ARG A 601 20.71 -21.98 18.21
N LEU A 602 20.55 -20.74 18.66
CA LEU A 602 21.59 -19.73 18.50
C LEU A 602 22.73 -20.03 19.49
N GLN A 603 23.81 -20.63 18.98
CA GLN A 603 25.09 -20.67 19.68
C GLN A 603 25.69 -19.25 19.64
N PRO A 604 25.89 -18.56 20.78
CA PRO A 604 26.52 -17.25 20.79
C PRO A 604 27.99 -17.40 20.38
N TYR A 605 28.44 -16.62 19.40
CA TYR A 605 29.85 -16.57 19.04
C TYR A 605 30.63 -15.89 20.17
N GLU A 606 31.59 -16.61 20.76
CA GLU A 606 32.54 -16.08 21.74
C GLU A 606 33.51 -15.12 21.03
N PHE A 607 33.62 -13.88 21.54
CA PHE A 607 34.46 -12.82 20.94
C PHE A 607 35.90 -13.28 20.67
N TRP A 608 36.46 -14.09 21.57
CA TRP A 608 37.83 -14.60 21.44
C TRP A 608 38.00 -15.64 20.34
N SER A 609 36.97 -16.44 20.06
CA SER A 609 36.97 -17.36 18.91
C SER A 609 36.99 -16.56 17.61
N LEU A 610 36.12 -15.55 17.50
CA LEU A 610 36.08 -14.68 16.33
C LEU A 610 37.39 -13.92 16.13
N MET A 611 38.03 -13.47 17.22
CA MET A 611 39.34 -12.80 17.17
C MET A 611 40.44 -13.76 16.70
N SER A 612 40.42 -15.02 17.15
CA SER A 612 41.34 -16.06 16.69
C SER A 612 41.21 -16.31 15.18
N ASP A 613 39.98 -16.47 14.71
CA ASP A 613 39.71 -16.70 13.28
C ASP A 613 40.09 -15.48 12.42
N ALA A 614 39.80 -14.27 12.91
CA ALA A 614 40.22 -13.04 12.26
C ALA A 614 41.75 -12.89 12.19
N THR A 615 42.49 -13.43 13.16
CA THR A 615 43.96 -13.37 13.18
C THR A 615 44.57 -14.13 12.00
N VAL A 616 43.96 -15.25 11.57
CA VAL A 616 44.42 -16.01 10.39
C VAL A 616 44.34 -15.16 9.13
N ILE A 617 43.24 -14.42 8.97
CA ILE A 617 43.02 -13.52 7.83
C ILE A 617 44.04 -12.37 7.85
N VAL A 618 44.23 -11.73 9.02
CA VAL A 618 45.18 -10.64 9.20
C VAL A 618 46.62 -11.11 8.93
N GLN A 619 47.00 -12.30 9.40
CA GLN A 619 48.30 -12.89 9.16
C GLN A 619 48.57 -13.11 7.67
N HIS A 620 47.58 -13.65 6.93
CA HIS A 620 47.73 -13.89 5.50
C HIS A 620 47.91 -12.57 4.73
N LEU A 621 47.07 -11.57 5.02
CA LEU A 621 47.16 -10.26 4.39
C LEU A 621 48.49 -9.56 4.70
N ALA A 622 48.96 -9.63 5.95
CA ALA A 622 50.25 -9.09 6.34
C ALA A 622 51.41 -9.78 5.61
N SER A 623 51.34 -11.10 5.42
CA SER A 623 52.37 -11.87 4.69
C SER A 623 52.44 -11.44 3.21
N VAL A 624 51.30 -11.22 2.57
CA VAL A 624 51.21 -10.69 1.20
C VAL A 624 51.81 -9.29 1.13
N ILE A 625 51.49 -8.41 2.07
CA ILE A 625 52.04 -7.04 2.11
C ILE A 625 53.57 -7.07 2.28
N ILE A 626 54.09 -7.88 3.20
CA ILE A 626 55.53 -8.03 3.41
C ILE A 626 56.21 -8.51 2.13
N PHE A 627 55.65 -9.51 1.45
CA PHE A 627 56.16 -9.99 0.17
C PHE A 627 56.23 -8.87 -0.87
N CYS A 628 55.14 -8.11 -1.05
CA CYS A 628 55.09 -6.97 -1.98
C CYS A 628 56.13 -5.90 -1.62
N CYS A 629 56.27 -5.55 -0.35
CA CYS A 629 57.27 -4.59 0.12
C CYS A 629 58.70 -5.05 -0.16
N CYS A 630 59.03 -6.32 0.13
CA CYS A 630 60.34 -6.90 -0.17
C CYS A 630 60.61 -6.91 -1.68
N PHE A 631 59.62 -7.29 -2.48
CA PHE A 631 59.75 -7.32 -3.94
C PHE A 631 60.02 -5.93 -4.52
N VAL A 632 59.26 -4.92 -4.10
CA VAL A 632 59.45 -3.52 -4.52
C VAL A 632 60.82 -3.00 -4.08
N ALA A 633 61.24 -3.29 -2.84
CA ALA A 633 62.53 -2.87 -2.32
C ALA A 633 63.72 -3.49 -3.10
N ILE A 634 63.59 -4.75 -3.53
CA ILE A 634 64.56 -5.42 -4.40
C ILE A 634 64.62 -4.74 -5.77
N ILE A 635 63.47 -4.49 -6.41
CA ILE A 635 63.42 -3.85 -7.74
C ILE A 635 64.01 -2.44 -7.72
N GLN A 636 63.78 -1.69 -6.64
CA GLN A 636 64.36 -0.36 -6.46
C GLN A 636 65.85 -0.39 -6.06
N ASN A 637 66.50 -1.56 -6.05
CA ASN A 637 67.88 -1.79 -5.60
C ASN A 637 68.17 -1.28 -4.18
N ARG A 638 67.14 -1.14 -3.33
CA ARG A 638 67.30 -0.70 -1.93
C ARG A 638 67.77 -1.83 -1.02
N VAL A 639 67.42 -3.08 -1.37
CA VAL A 639 67.79 -4.27 -0.61
C VAL A 639 68.26 -5.36 -1.56
N SER A 640 69.36 -6.03 -1.23
CA SER A 640 69.87 -7.16 -2.02
C SER A 640 68.92 -8.37 -1.91
N PRO A 641 68.53 -9.00 -3.03
CA PRO A 641 67.70 -10.22 -3.00
C PRO A 641 68.34 -11.34 -2.16
N ILE A 642 69.67 -11.44 -2.17
CA ILE A 642 70.43 -12.43 -1.40
C ILE A 642 70.27 -12.17 0.10
N ALA A 643 70.26 -10.89 0.51
CA ALA A 643 70.05 -10.52 1.90
C ALA A 643 68.62 -10.86 2.36
N VAL A 644 67.60 -10.60 1.53
CA VAL A 644 66.20 -10.93 1.85
C VAL A 644 66.03 -12.44 2.03
N VAL A 645 66.52 -13.25 1.09
CA VAL A 645 66.42 -14.71 1.16
C VAL A 645 67.25 -15.26 2.32
N GLY A 646 68.44 -14.71 2.56
CA GLY A 646 69.30 -15.10 3.68
C GLY A 646 68.64 -14.86 5.03
N TRP A 647 68.16 -13.64 5.27
CA TRP A 647 67.45 -13.30 6.51
C TRP A 647 66.14 -14.07 6.67
N ALA A 648 65.36 -14.22 5.59
CA ALA A 648 64.13 -15.03 5.63
C ALA A 648 64.44 -16.47 6.03
N SER A 649 65.48 -17.09 5.46
CA SER A 649 65.88 -18.46 5.79
C SER A 649 66.34 -18.60 7.24
N ILE A 650 67.13 -17.64 7.74
CA ILE A 650 67.55 -17.61 9.15
C ILE A 650 66.34 -17.48 10.07
N CYS A 651 65.43 -16.54 9.78
CA CYS A 651 64.21 -16.34 10.55
C CYS A 651 63.31 -17.57 10.53
N THR A 652 63.18 -18.28 9.40
CA THR A 652 62.40 -19.52 9.31
C THR A 652 63.01 -20.62 10.17
N VAL A 653 64.34 -20.79 10.16
CA VAL A 653 65.00 -21.79 11.01
C VAL A 653 64.83 -21.44 12.50
N LEU A 654 65.01 -20.17 12.87
CA LEU A 654 64.79 -19.70 14.24
C LEU A 654 63.34 -19.87 14.68
N ALA A 655 62.37 -19.52 13.83
CA ALA A 655 60.95 -19.70 14.10
C ALA A 655 60.59 -21.18 14.25
N TRP A 656 61.17 -22.07 13.44
CA TRP A 656 60.99 -23.52 13.58
C TRP A 656 61.57 -24.05 14.88
N LEU A 657 62.76 -23.59 15.30
CA LEU A 657 63.36 -23.97 16.59
C LEU A 657 62.53 -23.48 17.77
N LEU A 658 62.00 -22.25 17.70
CA LEU A 658 61.12 -21.69 18.71
C LEU A 658 59.79 -22.44 18.78
N TRP A 659 59.18 -22.72 17.63
CA TRP A 659 57.95 -23.50 17.56
C TRP A 659 58.15 -24.91 18.10
N ASP A 660 59.23 -25.59 17.71
CA ASP A 660 59.53 -26.93 18.22
C ASP A 660 59.84 -26.91 19.73
N HIS A 661 60.48 -25.86 20.26
CA HIS A 661 60.67 -25.69 21.70
C HIS A 661 59.33 -25.48 22.43
N TRP A 662 58.46 -24.62 21.91
CA TRP A 662 57.15 -24.33 22.50
C TRP A 662 56.22 -25.54 22.46
N MET A 663 56.08 -26.20 21.31
CA MET A 663 55.34 -27.46 21.21
C MET A 663 55.90 -28.51 22.18
N GLY A 664 57.22 -28.54 22.38
CA GLY A 664 57.85 -29.39 23.38
C GLY A 664 57.34 -29.14 24.79
N GLN A 665 57.23 -27.88 25.21
CA GLN A 665 56.67 -27.52 26.52
C GLN A 665 55.21 -27.93 26.65
N GLU A 666 54.41 -27.77 25.60
CA GLU A 666 52.99 -28.12 25.60
C GLU A 666 52.78 -29.64 25.70
N PHE A 667 53.56 -30.44 24.98
CA PHE A 667 53.56 -31.90 25.11
C PHE A 667 54.05 -32.36 26.49
N ASP A 668 55.04 -31.69 27.09
CA ASP A 668 55.52 -31.99 28.45
C ASP A 668 54.47 -31.59 29.52
N ILE A 669 53.67 -30.54 29.28
CA ILE A 669 52.53 -30.18 30.14
C ILE A 669 51.45 -31.25 30.04
N ILE A 670 51.06 -31.67 28.84
CA ILE A 670 50.05 -32.71 28.61
C ILE A 670 50.47 -34.04 29.23
N ALA A 671 51.75 -34.40 29.16
CA ALA A 671 52.27 -35.63 29.78
C ALA A 671 52.26 -35.61 31.32
N ASN A 672 52.17 -34.44 31.95
CA ASN A 672 52.23 -34.27 33.42
C ASN A 672 50.87 -33.90 34.07
N VAL A 673 49.76 -33.91 33.31
CA VAL A 673 48.41 -33.68 33.88
C VAL A 673 47.96 -34.92 34.68
N PRO A 674 47.57 -34.82 35.97
CA PRO A 674 47.08 -35.96 36.74
C PRO A 674 45.71 -36.40 36.22
N THR A 675 45.54 -37.68 35.89
CA THR A 675 44.27 -38.24 35.39
C THR A 675 43.22 -38.30 36.51
N SER A 676 42.24 -37.39 36.50
CA SER A 676 41.02 -37.52 37.30
C SER A 676 39.87 -38.07 36.44
N ASN A 677 39.49 -39.31 36.71
CA ASN A 677 38.21 -39.98 36.41
C ASN A 677 37.37 -39.43 35.24
N THR A 678 37.73 -39.77 34.02
CA THR A 678 36.80 -39.95 32.89
C THR A 678 37.45 -40.89 31.86
N GLU A 679 36.70 -41.88 31.38
CA GLU A 679 37.13 -42.98 30.50
C GLU A 679 37.38 -42.54 29.03
N GLU A 680 38.15 -41.48 28.80
CA GLU A 680 38.64 -41.13 27.47
C GLU A 680 40.17 -41.24 27.42
N SER A 681 40.66 -42.03 26.47
CA SER A 681 42.07 -42.41 26.31
C SER A 681 42.95 -41.20 25.97
N VAL A 682 43.59 -40.61 26.99
CA VAL A 682 44.69 -39.65 26.81
C VAL A 682 45.93 -40.40 26.31
N PRO A 683 46.66 -39.92 25.28
CA PRO A 683 47.80 -40.65 24.73
C PRO A 683 48.93 -40.77 25.76
N ASN A 684 49.38 -42.00 26.03
CA ASN A 684 50.52 -42.26 26.90
C ASN A 684 51.78 -41.53 26.41
N ALA A 685 52.58 -40.95 27.33
CA ALA A 685 53.79 -40.16 27.03
C ALA A 685 54.70 -40.70 25.90
N PRO A 686 55.01 -42.02 25.77
CA PRO A 686 55.82 -42.52 24.65
C PRO A 686 55.21 -42.31 23.24
N GLN A 687 53.88 -42.25 23.12
CA GLN A 687 53.20 -41.95 21.84
C GLN A 687 53.33 -40.47 21.44
N ALA A 688 53.23 -39.55 22.40
CA ALA A 688 53.38 -38.11 22.16
C ALA A 688 54.79 -37.75 21.65
N TYR A 689 55.83 -38.33 22.24
CA TYR A 689 57.20 -38.16 21.74
C TYR A 689 57.37 -38.72 20.32
N SER A 690 56.73 -39.85 19.98
CA SER A 690 56.81 -40.43 18.64
C SER A 690 56.15 -39.54 17.56
N LEU A 691 55.03 -38.89 17.89
CA LEU A 691 54.33 -37.96 17.01
C LEU A 691 55.17 -36.72 16.71
N ARG A 692 55.85 -36.16 17.73
CA ARG A 692 56.79 -35.03 17.54
C ARG A 692 57.94 -35.41 16.61
N THR A 693 58.52 -36.61 16.75
CA THR A 693 59.58 -37.08 15.85
C THR A 693 59.06 -37.26 14.42
N GLN A 694 57.87 -37.82 14.23
CA GLN A 694 57.25 -37.97 12.91
C GLN A 694 56.97 -36.61 12.25
N GLN A 695 56.46 -35.63 13.00
CA GLN A 695 56.23 -34.27 12.49
C GLN A 695 57.54 -33.60 12.07
N ARG A 696 58.61 -33.68 12.88
CA ARG A 696 59.93 -33.14 12.52
C ARG A 696 60.46 -33.74 11.21
N ILE A 697 60.33 -35.07 11.05
CA ILE A 697 60.76 -35.77 9.83
C ILE A 697 59.92 -35.33 8.62
N ALA A 698 58.61 -35.19 8.79
CA ALA A 698 57.73 -34.71 7.72
C ALA A 698 58.07 -33.28 7.29
N THR A 699 58.28 -32.36 8.24
CA THR A 699 58.69 -30.98 7.94
C THR A 699 60.05 -30.93 7.24
N ALA A 700 61.03 -31.69 7.73
CA ALA A 700 62.35 -31.77 7.12
C ALA A 700 62.28 -32.33 5.68
N LYS A 701 61.48 -33.38 5.46
CA LYS A 701 61.26 -33.96 4.13
C LYS A 701 60.63 -32.95 3.17
N SER A 702 59.62 -32.21 3.62
CA SER A 702 58.97 -31.16 2.80
C SER A 702 59.93 -30.01 2.48
N ALA A 703 60.74 -29.56 3.45
CA ALA A 703 61.72 -28.50 3.25
C ALA A 703 62.78 -28.91 2.21
N VAL A 704 63.31 -30.14 2.31
CA VAL A 704 64.28 -30.68 1.34
C VAL A 704 63.65 -30.79 -0.05
N LEU A 705 62.40 -31.27 -0.14
CA LEU A 705 61.69 -31.39 -1.41
C LEU A 705 61.52 -30.02 -2.10
N ILE A 706 61.08 -29.00 -1.36
CA ILE A 706 60.88 -27.64 -1.89
C ILE A 706 62.23 -27.06 -2.36
N TYR A 707 63.28 -27.20 -1.55
CA TYR A 707 64.60 -26.67 -1.90
C TYR A 707 65.18 -27.36 -3.14
N ALA A 708 65.05 -28.68 -3.23
CA ALA A 708 65.46 -29.46 -4.40
C ALA A 708 64.67 -29.08 -5.66
N ALA A 709 63.35 -28.89 -5.54
CA ALA A 709 62.50 -28.46 -6.65
C ALA A 709 62.88 -27.06 -7.15
N LEU A 710 63.13 -26.11 -6.24
CA LEU A 710 63.55 -24.75 -6.60
C LEU A 710 64.92 -24.74 -7.30
N LEU A 711 65.87 -25.54 -6.82
CA LEU A 711 67.17 -25.68 -7.47
C LEU A 711 67.06 -26.35 -8.85
N GLY A 712 66.23 -27.39 -8.98
CA GLY A 712 65.98 -28.07 -10.25
C GLY A 712 65.28 -27.20 -11.28
N LEU A 713 64.34 -26.34 -10.85
CA LEU A 713 63.61 -25.41 -11.71
C LEU A 713 64.37 -24.11 -11.98
N SER A 714 65.42 -23.80 -11.23
CA SER A 714 66.19 -22.55 -11.34
C SER A 714 66.67 -22.24 -12.77
N PRO A 715 67.23 -23.19 -13.55
CA PRO A 715 67.66 -22.92 -14.92
C PRO A 715 66.49 -22.57 -15.85
N ILE A 716 65.35 -23.25 -15.67
CA ILE A 716 64.13 -23.05 -16.45
C ILE A 716 63.54 -21.68 -16.15
N LEU A 717 63.40 -21.33 -14.86
CA LEU A 717 62.93 -20.02 -14.42
C LEU A 717 63.85 -18.90 -14.92
N LYS A 718 65.18 -19.09 -14.87
CA LYS A 718 66.14 -18.13 -15.41
C LYS A 718 65.98 -17.92 -16.92
N SER A 719 65.72 -18.99 -17.68
CA SER A 719 65.48 -18.91 -19.12
C SER A 719 64.17 -18.19 -19.44
N LEU A 720 63.08 -18.56 -18.77
CA LEU A 720 61.75 -17.95 -18.93
C LEU A 720 61.74 -16.47 -18.58
N THR A 721 62.38 -16.08 -17.48
CA THR A 721 62.47 -14.66 -17.09
C THR A 721 63.29 -13.84 -18.07
N ARG A 722 64.26 -14.45 -18.78
CA ARG A 722 65.06 -13.76 -19.80
C ARG A 722 64.31 -13.59 -21.13
N SER A 723 63.39 -14.48 -21.46
CA SER A 723 62.61 -14.46 -22.72
C SER A 723 61.27 -13.73 -22.60
N THR A 724 60.84 -13.36 -21.40
CA THR A 724 59.52 -12.74 -21.15
C THR A 724 59.69 -11.26 -20.81
N THR A 725 58.83 -10.40 -21.36
CA THR A 725 58.86 -8.95 -21.10
C THR A 725 58.44 -8.65 -19.66
N SER A 726 58.98 -7.56 -19.08
CA SER A 726 58.68 -7.15 -17.70
C SER A 726 57.18 -6.99 -17.45
N ASP A 727 56.46 -6.43 -18.41
CA ASP A 727 55.04 -6.09 -18.26
C ASP A 727 54.17 -7.34 -18.14
N SER A 728 54.51 -8.41 -18.86
CA SER A 728 53.83 -9.70 -18.74
C SER A 728 54.13 -10.38 -17.41
N ILE A 729 55.35 -10.24 -16.88
CA ILE A 729 55.71 -10.76 -15.56
C ILE A 729 54.91 -10.03 -14.47
N TRP A 730 54.78 -8.71 -14.56
CA TRP A 730 53.96 -7.92 -13.65
C TRP A 730 52.50 -8.34 -13.71
N ALA A 731 51.91 -8.40 -14.90
CA ALA A 731 50.51 -8.79 -15.07
C ALA A 731 50.22 -10.20 -14.53
N LEU A 732 51.09 -11.16 -14.82
CA LEU A 732 50.94 -12.54 -14.33
C LEU A 732 51.10 -12.62 -12.81
N SER A 733 52.08 -11.92 -12.25
CA SER A 733 52.32 -11.91 -10.79
C SER A 733 51.15 -11.26 -10.05
N THR A 734 50.59 -10.18 -10.58
CA THR A 734 49.40 -9.52 -10.01
C THR A 734 48.19 -10.45 -10.06
N TRP A 735 47.96 -11.16 -11.17
CA TRP A 735 46.84 -12.09 -11.28
C TRP A 735 46.98 -13.30 -10.35
N LEU A 736 48.17 -13.89 -10.26
CA LEU A 736 48.43 -15.00 -9.33
C LEU A 736 48.28 -14.56 -7.87
N LEU A 737 48.68 -13.33 -7.54
CA LEU A 737 48.46 -12.77 -6.20
C LEU A 737 46.97 -12.59 -5.89
N MET A 738 46.19 -12.02 -6.81
CA MET A 738 44.75 -11.86 -6.62
C MET A 738 44.05 -13.21 -6.49
N MET A 739 44.44 -14.20 -7.29
CA MET A 739 43.91 -15.57 -7.16
C MET A 739 44.29 -16.18 -5.82
N ASN A 740 45.52 -16.01 -5.34
CA ASN A 740 45.93 -16.52 -4.04
C ASN A 740 45.08 -15.92 -2.92
N VAL A 741 44.89 -14.59 -2.90
CA VAL A 741 44.05 -13.93 -1.89
C VAL A 741 42.58 -14.39 -1.98
N ALA A 742 42.03 -14.54 -3.18
CA ALA A 742 40.62 -14.90 -3.36
C ALA A 742 40.30 -16.37 -3.04
N PHE A 743 41.25 -17.27 -3.30
CA PHE A 743 41.04 -18.73 -3.17
C PHE A 743 41.83 -19.36 -2.02
N PHE A 744 42.52 -18.58 -1.18
CA PHE A 744 43.14 -19.10 0.04
C PHE A 744 42.04 -19.60 0.98
N ASP A 745 42.24 -20.79 1.55
CA ASP A 745 41.32 -21.34 2.54
C ASP A 745 41.58 -20.65 3.89
N TYR A 746 40.70 -19.72 4.24
CA TYR A 746 40.77 -18.96 5.49
C TYR A 746 40.11 -19.70 6.66
N THR A 747 39.61 -20.92 6.47
CA THR A 747 39.10 -21.71 7.60
C THR A 747 40.28 -22.12 8.48
N GLY A 748 40.25 -21.66 9.74
CA GLY A 748 41.29 -21.97 10.72
C GLY A 748 41.46 -23.48 10.83
N GLY A 749 42.64 -23.98 10.47
CA GLY A 749 42.90 -25.41 10.46
C GLY A 749 42.81 -26.00 11.86
N THR A 750 41.67 -26.62 12.18
CA THR A 750 41.54 -27.87 12.95
C THR A 750 40.05 -28.24 13.06
N GLY A 751 39.63 -29.28 12.32
CA GLY A 751 38.71 -30.30 12.84
C GLY A 751 37.34 -29.91 13.40
N ALA A 752 36.61 -28.96 12.80
CA ALA A 752 35.17 -28.87 13.06
C ALA A 752 34.40 -29.86 12.16
N GLN A 753 34.53 -31.16 12.46
CA GLN A 753 33.52 -32.14 12.07
C GLN A 753 32.25 -31.83 12.88
N TYR A 754 31.21 -31.31 12.22
CA TYR A 754 29.92 -31.04 12.85
C TYR A 754 29.02 -32.28 12.71
N GLU A 755 28.70 -32.94 13.83
CA GLU A 755 27.43 -33.67 14.04
C GLU A 755 26.30 -32.70 14.43
#